data_AF-A0A2V8H086-F1
#
_entry.id   AF-A0A2V8H086-F1
#
_cell.length_a   1.000
_cell.length_b   1.000
_cell.length_c   1.000
_cell.angle_alpha   90.00
_cell.angle_beta   90.00
_cell.angle_gamma   90.00
#
_symmetry.space_group_name_H-M   'P 1'
#
loop_
_entity.id
_entity.type
_entity.pdbx_description
1 polymer ?
#
loop_
_entity_poly.entity_id
_entity_poly.type
_entity_poly.pdbx_seq_one_letter_code
_entity_poly.pdbx_strand_id
1 'polypeptide(L)'
;MPDNPAIQGVREAFLAQFPAASSDQALKALHDAFLSRKSGQLTALMKTLSTLAPEERRDFGQAVNTLKTEIETAIDEKRAALEATRQPSGGVDVTLPGRTLPMGRIHPLMRVRRDVEDIFTHMGYEILEGPEVEDDFHNFEALNMPPDHPARDMQDTLYLDAPVAGGTWGAHRFEGGQRGTVPEAQVRAATLLRTHTSAMQIRYMKTFPPPVRIIVPGRVYRRDNLDLSHTPMFQQFEGLVVGEGITLADLKGTLEAVMQALFGRDAKIRLRPSFFPYTEPSAEVDVSCRACGGAGCGTCKHTGWLEILGSGMVHPAVFEAVGYDPEKYTGPALPGAVPRMRVLVSWLRDFVDVTASPDEIAKTMSVRGFAVEGLEHIDWSSPESNIAKADAVIDFEVTGNRPDCMSVMGMAREIATAFNLPMRRPVARGKSSGEEEDGSSLRLASLKAVEKSDIDVIIENGDLCPRYAGAVADVTVGPSPGWMQARLQASGVRPISNIVDVTNYVLLEMGQPMHAFDFSKLEGAQIRVRTAASGESMTTLDGEKRELTDDMLVIADAQRPVAVAGVMGGATSEVADGTTVIVLESACFNPLSVRRTSRKLMLKTEASMRFERGLDPRLPVTAMERACALLETIGAGKARATVVDRYPQRIEPRTLKLRRSKISGLLGTSVPEGDVKRILESLGFTLREATESGWDVTVPTRRVDVTREVDLIEEVARHYGFDKLPSTFPALTFAPPPNDPRIGRARHLRTVMTAAGFSEAMTFGFVASAAAAPFASEGELAPIANPLSENFAVLRPSALPSLVDAVAHNRRREQRDVRLFEVGNRFTRSTGERRSIACAWTGAASLEHWSGGARDVDFFDMKGIVERVGEALRLEVTTDTRRENWLVPGRSAAVLARGERIGVMGQLTPAIVEAHGLPANDAVYVAEIDLDAAENLAPKEDMRIEALPRYPSVTRDISILIDAALSADAVRATARGAAPPTLVQVREFDRYQGKGIPEGKVSLSLRLTFRASDRTLTDAEVHSAMEAIVAALIERHGAVQR
;
A
#
# COMPACT_ATOMS: atom_id res chain seq x y z
N MET A 1 -60.36 54.84 58.83
CA MET A 1 -61.67 54.38 58.31
C MET A 1 -61.51 53.47 57.08
N PRO A 2 -61.07 52.20 57.22
CA PRO A 2 -61.07 51.23 56.11
C PRO A 2 -62.48 50.75 55.73
N ASP A 3 -63.45 50.89 56.65
CA ASP A 3 -64.83 50.39 56.49
C ASP A 3 -65.80 51.45 55.95
N ASN A 4 -65.30 52.47 55.23
CA ASN A 4 -66.21 53.41 54.58
C ASN A 4 -66.94 52.69 53.43
N PRO A 5 -68.29 52.60 53.46
CA PRO A 5 -69.05 51.80 52.51
C PRO A 5 -68.89 52.26 51.06
N ALA A 6 -68.61 53.55 50.82
CA ALA A 6 -68.38 54.06 49.47
C ALA A 6 -67.00 53.65 48.92
N ILE A 7 -65.97 53.57 49.77
CA ILE A 7 -64.64 53.08 49.39
C ILE A 7 -64.68 51.57 49.14
N GLN A 8 -65.38 50.82 50.01
CA GLN A 8 -65.58 49.38 49.84
C GLN A 8 -66.37 49.05 48.57
N GLY A 9 -67.42 49.82 48.25
CA GLY A 9 -68.18 49.62 47.02
C GLY A 9 -67.32 49.75 45.73
N VAL A 10 -66.40 50.73 45.67
CA VAL A 10 -65.47 50.85 44.54
C VAL A 10 -64.44 49.72 44.51
N ARG A 11 -63.95 49.30 45.68
CA ARG A 11 -63.02 48.15 45.81
C ARG A 11 -63.68 46.85 45.33
N GLU A 12 -64.89 46.55 45.77
CA GLU A 12 -65.66 45.37 45.36
C GLU A 12 -65.98 45.41 43.86
N ALA A 13 -66.37 46.57 43.32
CA ALA A 13 -66.62 46.74 41.88
C ALA A 13 -65.37 46.47 41.04
N PHE A 14 -64.18 46.91 41.49
CA PHE A 14 -62.91 46.60 40.85
C PHE A 14 -62.61 45.11 40.92
N LEU A 15 -62.71 44.50 42.11
CA LEU A 15 -62.44 43.07 42.32
C LEU A 15 -63.41 42.16 41.54
N ALA A 16 -64.63 42.60 41.25
CA ALA A 16 -65.57 41.88 40.40
C ALA A 16 -65.17 41.88 38.91
N GLN A 17 -64.60 42.98 38.41
CA GLN A 17 -64.24 43.15 36.99
C GLN A 17 -62.79 42.73 36.68
N PHE A 18 -61.88 42.87 37.64
CA PHE A 18 -60.45 42.61 37.48
C PHE A 18 -60.09 41.18 37.02
N PRO A 19 -60.73 40.10 37.52
CA PRO A 19 -60.45 38.74 37.05
C PRO A 19 -60.67 38.56 35.54
N ALA A 20 -61.70 39.21 34.98
CA ALA A 20 -62.08 39.10 33.57
C ALA A 20 -61.19 39.89 32.60
N ALA A 21 -60.31 40.77 33.08
CA ALA A 21 -59.40 41.54 32.23
C ALA A 21 -58.19 40.69 31.78
N SER A 22 -58.32 39.97 30.66
CA SER A 22 -57.31 39.03 30.13
C SER A 22 -56.55 39.53 28.88
N SER A 23 -56.64 40.82 28.55
CA SER A 23 -55.94 41.43 27.42
C SER A 23 -55.53 42.88 27.74
N ASP A 24 -54.56 43.42 27.00
CA ASP A 24 -54.13 44.82 27.14
C ASP A 24 -55.30 45.82 26.96
N GLN A 25 -56.22 45.51 26.05
CA GLN A 25 -57.41 46.32 25.81
C GLN A 25 -58.40 46.24 26.99
N ALA A 26 -58.57 45.06 27.59
CA ALA A 26 -59.41 44.89 28.77
C ALA A 26 -58.83 45.56 30.02
N LEU A 27 -57.50 45.47 30.23
CA LEU A 27 -56.81 46.19 31.32
C LEU A 27 -56.88 47.71 31.13
N LYS A 28 -56.79 48.21 29.90
CA LYS A 28 -56.99 49.63 29.59
C LYS A 28 -58.42 50.08 29.88
N ALA A 29 -59.43 49.29 29.50
CA ALA A 29 -60.82 49.57 29.82
C ALA A 29 -61.06 49.60 31.35
N LEU A 30 -60.43 48.68 32.09
CA LEU A 30 -60.48 48.64 33.55
C LEU A 30 -59.81 49.88 34.18
N HIS A 31 -58.64 50.26 33.69
CA HIS A 31 -57.95 51.49 34.10
C HIS A 31 -58.85 52.72 33.86
N ASP A 32 -59.45 52.83 32.67
CA ASP A 32 -60.30 53.97 32.32
C ASP A 32 -61.60 54.02 33.15
N ALA A 33 -62.15 52.86 33.54
CA ALA A 33 -63.35 52.78 34.38
C ALA A 33 -63.10 53.22 35.84
N PHE A 34 -61.94 52.89 36.42
CA PHE A 34 -61.67 53.13 37.84
C PHE A 34 -60.74 54.32 38.11
N LEU A 35 -59.72 54.53 37.28
CA LEU A 35 -58.62 55.49 37.50
C LEU A 35 -58.68 56.73 36.59
N SER A 36 -59.60 56.79 35.62
CA SER A 36 -59.72 57.96 34.72
C SER A 36 -59.99 59.26 35.49
N ARG A 37 -59.24 60.32 35.13
CA ARG A 37 -59.36 61.66 35.72
C ARG A 37 -60.67 62.37 35.34
N LYS A 38 -61.39 61.93 34.30
CA LYS A 38 -62.63 62.56 33.83
C LYS A 38 -63.89 61.84 34.31
N SER A 39 -63.87 60.51 34.30
CA SER A 39 -65.05 59.66 34.52
C SER A 39 -64.80 58.44 35.41
N GLY A 40 -63.61 58.31 36.00
CA GLY A 40 -63.26 57.16 36.83
C GLY A 40 -64.00 57.15 38.16
N GLN A 41 -64.33 55.95 38.65
CA GLN A 41 -65.04 55.78 39.92
C GLN A 41 -64.26 56.38 41.11
N LEU A 42 -62.92 56.33 41.12
CA LEU A 42 -62.12 56.97 42.17
C LEU A 42 -62.16 58.50 42.10
N THR A 43 -62.26 59.08 40.90
CA THR A 43 -62.44 60.53 40.74
C THR A 43 -63.82 60.97 41.22
N ALA A 44 -64.86 60.16 40.97
CA ALA A 44 -66.20 60.40 41.52
C ALA A 44 -66.21 60.31 43.06
N LEU A 45 -65.51 59.32 43.62
CA LEU A 45 -65.33 59.12 45.05
C LEU A 45 -64.54 60.26 45.71
N MET A 46 -63.54 60.83 45.03
CA MET A 46 -62.83 62.01 45.54
C MET A 46 -63.67 63.29 45.57
N LYS A 47 -64.72 63.41 44.76
CA LYS A 47 -65.60 64.60 44.78
C LYS A 47 -66.48 64.67 46.04
N THR A 48 -66.79 63.52 46.65
CA THR A 48 -67.55 63.46 47.91
C THR A 48 -66.73 63.90 49.13
N LEU A 49 -65.41 64.10 48.97
CA LEU A 49 -64.54 64.68 50.00
C LEU A 49 -65.04 66.07 50.47
N SER A 50 -65.66 66.84 49.57
CA SER A 50 -66.19 68.18 49.86
C SER A 50 -67.39 68.18 50.81
N THR A 51 -68.09 67.05 50.93
CA THR A 51 -69.31 66.90 51.76
C THR A 51 -69.03 66.29 53.15
N LEU A 52 -67.79 65.91 53.46
CA LEU A 52 -67.38 65.34 54.74
C LEU A 52 -66.95 66.42 55.75
N ALA A 53 -67.07 66.12 57.05
CA ALA A 53 -66.62 67.00 58.13
C ALA A 53 -65.08 67.21 58.07
N PRO A 54 -64.54 68.38 58.45
CA PRO A 54 -63.11 68.69 58.30
C PRO A 54 -62.16 67.66 58.92
N GLU A 55 -62.58 67.04 60.02
CA GLU A 55 -61.81 66.04 60.77
C GLU A 55 -61.69 64.69 60.01
N GLU A 56 -62.66 64.36 59.15
CA GLU A 56 -62.74 63.07 58.43
C GLU A 56 -62.12 63.12 57.01
N ARG A 57 -61.90 64.32 56.46
CA ARG A 57 -61.38 64.51 55.09
C ARG A 57 -59.98 63.94 54.91
N ARG A 58 -59.11 64.05 55.92
CA ARG A 58 -57.73 63.58 55.83
C ARG A 58 -57.68 62.05 55.69
N ASP A 59 -58.39 61.37 56.57
CA ASP A 59 -58.41 59.90 56.62
C ASP A 59 -59.15 59.30 55.43
N PHE A 60 -60.23 59.93 54.96
CA PHE A 60 -60.93 59.54 53.74
C PHE A 60 -60.04 59.71 52.49
N GLY A 61 -59.39 60.87 52.35
CA GLY A 61 -58.46 61.11 51.23
C GLY A 61 -57.29 60.13 51.22
N GLN A 62 -56.74 59.80 52.40
CA GLN A 62 -55.68 58.79 52.53
C GLN A 62 -56.17 57.39 52.14
N ALA A 63 -57.39 57.00 52.53
CA ALA A 63 -57.99 55.72 52.17
C ALA A 63 -58.28 55.60 50.66
N VAL A 64 -58.76 56.67 50.01
CA VAL A 64 -58.98 56.69 48.55
C VAL A 64 -57.66 56.62 47.79
N ASN A 65 -56.63 57.33 48.24
CA ASN A 65 -55.29 57.23 47.66
C ASN A 65 -54.69 55.82 47.83
N THR A 66 -54.93 55.16 48.97
CA THR A 66 -54.51 53.78 49.21
C THR A 66 -55.18 52.83 48.21
N LEU A 67 -56.51 52.93 48.04
CA LEU A 67 -57.26 52.13 47.05
C LEU A 67 -56.80 52.41 45.61
N LYS A 68 -56.48 53.67 45.29
CA LYS A 68 -55.91 54.02 43.98
C LYS A 68 -54.61 53.28 43.72
N THR A 69 -53.67 53.30 44.69
CA THR A 69 -52.39 52.59 44.58
C THR A 69 -52.58 51.08 44.46
N GLU A 70 -53.52 50.49 45.21
CA GLU A 70 -53.85 49.07 45.09
C GLU A 70 -54.35 48.70 43.69
N ILE A 71 -55.25 49.51 43.11
CA ILE A 71 -55.80 49.30 41.76
C ILE A 71 -54.72 49.47 40.69
N GLU A 72 -53.87 50.51 40.79
CA GLU A 72 -52.72 50.72 39.89
C GLU A 72 -51.76 49.53 39.93
N THR A 73 -51.37 49.10 41.13
CA THR A 73 -50.47 47.95 41.33
C THR A 73 -51.05 46.67 40.75
N ALA A 74 -52.33 46.37 41.02
CA ALA A 74 -52.97 45.16 40.50
C ALA A 74 -53.07 45.14 38.96
N ILE A 75 -53.36 46.29 38.34
CA ILE A 75 -53.39 46.41 36.86
C ILE A 75 -51.98 46.24 36.28
N ASP A 76 -50.96 46.84 36.89
CA ASP A 76 -49.58 46.75 36.42
C ASP A 76 -49.00 45.35 36.59
N GLU A 77 -49.27 44.66 37.71
CA GLU A 77 -48.89 43.26 37.93
C GLU A 77 -49.54 42.34 36.89
N LYS A 78 -50.83 42.54 36.60
CA LYS A 78 -51.53 41.72 35.60
C LYS A 78 -51.06 42.01 34.17
N ARG A 79 -50.69 43.25 33.87
CA ARG A 79 -50.04 43.63 32.60
C ARG A 79 -48.67 42.95 32.46
N ALA A 80 -47.84 43.02 33.49
CA ALA A 80 -46.54 42.36 33.51
C ALA A 80 -46.64 40.84 33.37
N ALA A 81 -47.65 40.22 33.99
CA ALA A 81 -47.92 38.78 33.83
C ALA A 81 -48.34 38.41 32.39
N LEU A 82 -49.20 39.21 31.75
CA LEU A 82 -49.56 39.00 30.34
C LEU A 82 -48.35 39.18 29.41
N GLU A 83 -47.52 40.18 29.68
CA GLU A 83 -46.29 40.45 28.90
C GLU A 83 -45.25 39.34 29.07
N ALA A 84 -45.10 38.78 30.27
CA ALA A 84 -44.21 37.63 30.53
C ALA A 84 -44.63 36.34 29.80
N THR A 85 -45.93 36.18 29.49
CA THR A 85 -46.44 35.03 28.71
C THR A 85 -46.40 35.25 27.20
N ARG A 86 -46.06 36.46 26.73
CA ARG A 86 -46.01 36.80 25.32
C ARG A 86 -44.69 36.31 24.73
N GLN A 87 -44.75 35.53 23.64
CA GLN A 87 -43.53 35.21 22.89
C GLN A 87 -42.90 36.52 22.36
N PRO A 88 -41.57 36.69 22.47
CA PRO A 88 -40.89 37.87 21.93
C PRO A 88 -41.21 38.07 20.45
N SER A 89 -41.57 39.28 20.05
CA SER A 89 -41.71 39.59 18.62
C SER A 89 -40.35 39.41 17.93
N GLY A 90 -40.28 38.55 16.92
CA GLY A 90 -39.02 38.18 16.27
C GLY A 90 -38.30 36.97 16.89
N GLY A 91 -38.97 36.20 17.76
CA GLY A 91 -38.47 34.91 18.22
C GLY A 91 -38.20 33.96 17.04
N VAL A 92 -37.05 33.28 17.08
CA VAL A 92 -36.68 32.24 16.10
C VAL A 92 -37.25 30.92 16.58
N ASP A 93 -37.83 30.12 15.68
CA ASP A 93 -38.21 28.75 15.99
C ASP A 93 -36.93 27.89 16.17
N VAL A 94 -36.53 27.71 17.43
CA VAL A 94 -35.34 26.94 17.81
C VAL A 94 -35.49 25.43 17.59
N THR A 95 -36.68 24.96 17.19
CA THR A 95 -36.92 23.55 16.87
C THR A 95 -36.57 23.23 15.41
N LEU A 96 -36.40 24.24 14.56
CA LEU A 96 -35.96 24.07 13.18
C LEU A 96 -34.49 23.62 13.13
N PRO A 97 -34.11 22.77 12.15
CA PRO A 97 -32.76 22.22 12.09
C PRO A 97 -31.73 23.32 11.84
N GLY A 98 -30.58 23.17 12.50
CA GLY A 98 -29.40 23.99 12.25
C GLY A 98 -28.85 23.82 10.82
N ARG A 99 -27.91 24.68 10.44
CA ARG A 99 -27.21 24.55 9.15
C ARG A 99 -26.17 23.43 9.26
N THR A 100 -26.25 22.44 8.38
CA THR A 100 -25.24 21.38 8.30
C THR A 100 -23.94 21.95 7.73
N LEU A 101 -22.84 21.78 8.46
CA LEU A 101 -21.50 22.08 7.97
C LEU A 101 -20.96 20.82 7.27
N PRO A 102 -20.73 20.84 5.94
CA PRO A 102 -20.21 19.67 5.24
C PRO A 102 -18.78 19.39 5.71
N MET A 103 -18.54 18.18 6.21
CA MET A 103 -17.21 17.71 6.61
C MET A 103 -16.76 16.60 5.66
N GLY A 104 -15.55 16.76 5.14
CA GLY A 104 -14.91 15.77 4.29
C GLY A 104 -14.38 14.58 5.08
N ARG A 105 -13.83 13.60 4.37
CA ARG A 105 -13.29 12.36 4.94
C ARG A 105 -11.88 12.10 4.44
N ILE A 106 -11.01 11.63 5.33
CA ILE A 106 -9.68 11.09 4.97
C ILE A 106 -9.87 9.70 4.37
N HIS A 107 -9.06 9.36 3.36
CA HIS A 107 -9.15 8.05 2.72
C HIS A 107 -8.81 6.94 3.75
N PRO A 108 -9.55 5.81 3.79
CA PRO A 108 -9.29 4.75 4.78
C PRO A 108 -7.84 4.26 4.82
N LEU A 109 -7.20 4.09 3.66
CA LEU A 109 -5.78 3.70 3.59
C LEU A 109 -4.85 4.74 4.23
N MET A 110 -5.17 6.03 4.09
CA MET A 110 -4.38 7.09 4.72
C MET A 110 -4.57 7.16 6.24
N ARG A 111 -5.74 6.72 6.75
CA ARG A 111 -5.95 6.54 8.19
C ARG A 111 -5.08 5.40 8.73
N VAL A 112 -5.11 4.24 8.08
CA VAL A 112 -4.29 3.09 8.45
C VAL A 112 -2.80 3.44 8.39
N ARG A 113 -2.37 4.12 7.32
CA ARG A 113 -1.00 4.65 7.19
C ARG A 113 -0.59 5.50 8.38
N ARG A 114 -1.44 6.44 8.77
CA ARG A 114 -1.18 7.30 9.93
C ARG A 114 -1.07 6.50 11.22
N ASP A 115 -1.94 5.51 11.43
CA ASP A 115 -1.89 4.67 12.63
C ASP A 115 -0.57 3.89 12.70
N VAL A 116 -0.13 3.30 11.57
CA VAL A 116 1.18 2.63 11.47
C VAL A 116 2.34 3.60 11.74
N GLU A 117 2.35 4.75 11.05
CA GLU A 117 3.37 5.80 11.25
C GLU A 117 3.46 6.26 12.70
N ASP A 118 2.31 6.47 13.35
CA ASP A 118 2.26 6.91 14.74
C ASP A 118 2.77 5.80 15.67
N ILE A 119 2.40 4.52 15.47
CA ILE A 119 2.93 3.38 16.24
C ILE A 119 4.47 3.32 16.18
N PHE A 120 5.03 3.35 14.98
CA PHE A 120 6.48 3.29 14.79
C PHE A 120 7.20 4.52 15.36
N THR A 121 6.61 5.72 15.23
CA THR A 121 7.17 6.95 15.83
C THR A 121 7.22 6.83 17.37
N HIS A 122 6.18 6.29 18.00
CA HIS A 122 6.19 6.03 19.46
C HIS A 122 7.24 5.00 19.89
N MET A 123 7.63 4.09 18.98
CA MET A 123 8.72 3.12 19.19
C MET A 123 10.12 3.68 18.88
N GLY A 124 10.22 4.95 18.47
CA GLY A 124 11.48 5.63 18.20
C GLY A 124 12.01 5.46 16.77
N TYR A 125 11.13 5.22 15.80
CA TYR A 125 11.48 5.19 14.37
C TYR A 125 11.26 6.56 13.73
N GLU A 126 12.14 6.90 12.79
CA GLU A 126 11.96 8.04 11.88
C GLU A 126 11.10 7.60 10.67
N ILE A 127 10.13 8.41 10.27
CA ILE A 127 9.35 8.18 9.05
C ILE A 127 10.12 8.71 7.85
N LEU A 128 10.34 7.85 6.87
CA LEU A 128 11.08 8.15 5.65
C LEU A 128 10.19 7.97 4.42
N GLU A 129 10.09 9.01 3.60
CA GLU A 129 9.44 8.96 2.29
C GLU A 129 10.46 9.23 1.18
N GLY A 130 10.25 8.66 0.01
CA GLY A 130 11.07 8.94 -1.16
C GLY A 130 10.38 8.64 -2.47
N PRO A 131 11.14 8.64 -3.57
CA PRO A 131 10.58 8.72 -4.92
C PRO A 131 9.83 7.46 -5.32
N GLU A 132 8.78 7.63 -6.13
CA GLU A 132 8.03 6.56 -6.79
C GLU A 132 8.72 6.09 -8.08
N VAL A 133 9.41 7.00 -8.79
CA VAL A 133 10.31 6.63 -9.89
C VAL A 133 11.69 6.33 -9.34
N GLU A 134 12.21 5.14 -9.62
CA GLU A 134 13.44 4.63 -9.00
C GLU A 134 14.43 4.09 -10.05
N ASP A 135 15.69 3.97 -9.64
CA ASP A 135 16.73 3.32 -10.42
C ASP A 135 16.87 1.83 -10.05
N ASP A 136 17.36 1.06 -11.01
CA ASP A 136 17.51 -0.39 -10.88
C ASP A 136 18.51 -0.80 -9.76
N PHE A 137 19.53 0.02 -9.48
CA PHE A 137 20.49 -0.27 -8.43
C PHE A 137 19.83 -0.25 -7.04
N HIS A 138 19.10 0.83 -6.71
CA HIS A 138 18.43 0.95 -5.40
C HIS A 138 17.21 0.03 -5.30
N ASN A 139 16.48 -0.20 -6.39
CA ASN A 139 15.31 -1.07 -6.38
C ASN A 139 15.66 -2.57 -6.44
N PHE A 140 16.85 -2.97 -6.89
CA PHE A 140 17.18 -4.39 -7.05
C PHE A 140 18.59 -4.77 -6.64
N GLU A 141 19.61 -4.21 -7.31
CA GLU A 141 21.00 -4.69 -7.16
C GLU A 141 21.51 -4.60 -5.72
N ALA A 142 21.34 -3.45 -5.07
CA ALA A 142 21.74 -3.23 -3.69
C ALA A 142 20.90 -4.04 -2.67
N LEU A 143 19.77 -4.58 -3.11
CA LEU A 143 18.89 -5.48 -2.35
C LEU A 143 19.13 -6.94 -2.71
N ASN A 144 20.35 -7.27 -3.15
CA ASN A 144 20.78 -8.63 -3.44
C ASN A 144 19.90 -9.33 -4.51
N MET A 145 19.33 -8.56 -5.45
CA MET A 145 18.60 -9.09 -6.59
C MET A 145 19.47 -9.03 -7.86
N PRO A 146 20.06 -10.16 -8.29
CA PRO A 146 20.97 -10.18 -9.43
C PRO A 146 20.26 -9.83 -10.75
N PRO A 147 20.99 -9.49 -11.82
CA PRO A 147 20.43 -9.06 -13.11
C PRO A 147 19.39 -10.01 -13.73
N ASP A 148 19.46 -11.29 -13.41
CA ASP A 148 18.55 -12.31 -13.93
C ASP A 148 17.33 -12.59 -13.02
N HIS A 149 17.21 -11.93 -11.86
CA HIS A 149 16.12 -12.13 -10.89
C HIS A 149 14.72 -11.90 -11.52
N PRO A 150 13.66 -12.67 -11.18
CA PRO A 150 12.34 -12.53 -11.82
C PRO A 150 11.73 -11.16 -11.63
N ALA A 151 11.84 -10.60 -10.41
CA ALA A 151 11.31 -9.28 -10.12
C ALA A 151 11.84 -8.16 -11.04
N ARG A 152 12.97 -8.35 -11.74
CA ARG A 152 13.53 -7.37 -12.68
C ARG A 152 12.94 -7.49 -14.09
N ASP A 153 12.14 -8.50 -14.36
CA ASP A 153 11.58 -8.77 -15.69
C ASP A 153 10.56 -7.69 -16.09
N MET A 154 10.46 -7.40 -17.40
CA MET A 154 9.43 -6.52 -17.95
C MET A 154 8.02 -7.11 -17.78
N GLN A 155 7.89 -8.39 -17.46
CA GLN A 155 6.60 -8.98 -17.12
C GLN A 155 6.14 -8.65 -15.70
N ASP A 156 7.07 -8.36 -14.77
CA ASP A 156 6.79 -8.15 -13.34
C ASP A 156 6.93 -6.67 -12.89
N THR A 157 7.81 -5.90 -13.56
CA THR A 157 8.12 -4.50 -13.21
C THR A 157 7.73 -3.53 -14.31
N LEU A 158 7.20 -2.36 -13.94
CA LEU A 158 6.87 -1.28 -14.87
C LEU A 158 8.10 -0.41 -15.13
N TYR A 159 8.56 -0.37 -16.38
CA TYR A 159 9.68 0.42 -16.87
C TYR A 159 9.19 1.66 -17.63
N LEU A 160 10.00 2.72 -17.63
CA LEU A 160 9.73 3.94 -18.39
C LEU A 160 10.48 3.91 -19.73
N ASP A 161 9.85 4.41 -20.78
CA ASP A 161 10.43 4.47 -22.14
C ASP A 161 11.64 5.42 -22.22
N ALA A 162 11.68 6.41 -21.34
CA ALA A 162 12.81 7.32 -21.19
C ALA A 162 13.06 7.62 -19.71
N PRO A 163 14.30 7.98 -19.32
CA PRO A 163 14.58 8.41 -17.97
C PRO A 163 13.71 9.60 -17.56
N VAL A 164 13.06 9.48 -16.40
CA VAL A 164 12.29 10.55 -15.77
C VAL A 164 12.91 10.85 -14.43
N ALA A 165 12.94 12.12 -14.05
CA ALA A 165 13.62 12.45 -12.83
C ALA A 165 12.90 11.97 -11.57
N GLY A 166 13.60 11.23 -10.70
CA GLY A 166 13.06 10.79 -9.42
C GLY A 166 12.74 11.97 -8.49
N GLY A 167 11.77 11.77 -7.60
CA GLY A 167 11.39 12.75 -6.58
C GLY A 167 12.47 13.00 -5.54
N THR A 168 12.25 14.00 -4.68
CA THR A 168 13.16 14.26 -3.55
C THR A 168 12.81 13.40 -2.35
N TRP A 169 13.81 12.79 -1.74
CA TRP A 169 13.69 12.19 -0.42
C TRP A 169 14.42 13.04 0.61
N GLY A 170 14.15 12.82 1.89
CA GLY A 170 14.72 13.63 2.96
C GLY A 170 14.61 12.92 4.28
N ALA A 171 15.62 13.13 5.13
CA ALA A 171 15.70 12.67 6.50
C ALA A 171 16.05 13.89 7.36
N HIS A 172 15.68 13.89 8.64
CA HIS A 172 15.95 15.05 9.50
C HIS A 172 17.45 15.28 9.76
N ARG A 173 18.27 14.24 9.58
CA ARG A 173 19.71 14.23 9.93
C ARG A 173 20.64 15.01 8.96
N PHE A 174 20.14 15.72 7.96
CA PHE A 174 21.00 16.56 7.13
C PHE A 174 21.44 17.84 7.88
N GLU A 175 22.74 18.02 8.10
CA GLU A 175 23.29 19.23 8.75
C GLU A 175 22.95 20.52 7.98
N GLY A 176 22.65 21.60 8.69
CA GLY A 176 22.46 22.94 8.12
C GLY A 176 21.14 23.15 7.36
N GLY A 177 20.17 22.23 7.46
CA GLY A 177 18.92 22.32 6.69
C GLY A 177 19.11 22.08 5.19
N GLN A 178 20.26 21.51 4.80
CA GLN A 178 20.47 21.04 3.43
C GLN A 178 19.61 19.79 3.20
N ARG A 179 19.03 19.67 2.01
CA ARG A 179 18.21 18.52 1.64
C ARG A 179 19.15 17.42 1.12
N GLY A 180 18.88 16.17 1.46
CA GLY A 180 19.38 15.05 0.68
C GLY A 180 18.77 15.05 -0.70
N THR A 181 19.36 15.78 -1.64
CA THR A 181 19.00 15.59 -3.03
C THR A 181 19.58 14.25 -3.46
N VAL A 182 18.78 13.40 -4.12
CA VAL A 182 19.36 12.34 -4.97
C VAL A 182 20.42 13.02 -5.85
N PRO A 183 21.64 12.47 -5.99
CA PRO A 183 22.66 13.06 -6.85
C PRO A 183 22.08 13.37 -8.22
N GLU A 184 22.36 14.55 -8.78
CA GLU A 184 21.68 15.06 -9.98
C GLU A 184 21.75 14.08 -11.19
N ALA A 185 22.81 13.27 -11.27
CA ALA A 185 22.95 12.19 -12.25
C ALA A 185 21.96 11.04 -12.06
N GLN A 186 21.66 10.66 -10.81
CA GLN A 186 20.63 9.67 -10.45
C GLN A 186 19.22 10.27 -10.51
N VAL A 187 19.09 11.57 -10.20
CA VAL A 187 17.86 12.33 -10.44
C VAL A 187 17.51 12.24 -11.90
N ARG A 188 18.43 12.44 -12.86
CA ARG A 188 18.07 12.47 -14.30
C ARG A 188 17.92 11.10 -14.97
N ALA A 189 18.19 9.99 -14.28
CA ALA A 189 18.36 8.67 -14.89
C ALA A 189 17.29 7.61 -14.54
N ALA A 190 16.22 7.91 -13.81
CA ALA A 190 15.37 6.85 -13.26
C ALA A 190 14.47 6.17 -14.32
N THR A 191 14.45 4.84 -14.34
CA THR A 191 13.97 4.01 -15.47
C THR A 191 12.82 3.07 -15.12
N LEU A 192 12.35 3.02 -13.87
CA LEU A 192 11.26 2.15 -13.44
C LEU A 192 10.42 2.77 -12.33
N LEU A 193 9.23 2.21 -12.12
CA LEU A 193 8.42 2.47 -10.93
C LEU A 193 8.80 1.51 -9.82
N ARG A 194 9.07 2.02 -8.61
CA ARG A 194 9.56 1.18 -7.51
C ARG A 194 8.61 0.03 -7.18
N THR A 195 9.16 -1.16 -6.97
CA THR A 195 8.36 -2.37 -6.68
C THR A 195 8.15 -2.63 -5.19
N HIS A 196 8.94 -1.94 -4.36
CA HIS A 196 8.90 -2.02 -2.90
C HIS A 196 9.54 -0.76 -2.30
N THR A 197 9.22 -0.47 -1.04
CA THR A 197 9.77 0.69 -0.32
C THR A 197 11.23 0.50 0.14
N SER A 198 11.78 -0.72 0.02
CA SER A 198 13.16 -1.08 0.44
C SER A 198 14.26 -0.24 -0.20
N ALA A 199 14.01 0.33 -1.38
CA ALA A 199 14.98 1.21 -2.03
C ALA A 199 15.40 2.38 -1.13
N MET A 200 14.49 2.85 -0.27
CA MET A 200 14.77 3.90 0.69
C MET A 200 15.68 3.46 1.83
N GLN A 201 15.66 2.18 2.20
CA GLN A 201 16.58 1.61 3.18
C GLN A 201 18.02 1.74 2.68
N ILE A 202 18.27 1.40 1.42
CA ILE A 202 19.57 1.54 0.76
C ILE A 202 20.01 3.01 0.75
N ARG A 203 19.14 3.91 0.30
CA ARG A 203 19.42 5.35 0.25
C ARG A 203 19.79 5.91 1.63
N TYR A 204 19.03 5.54 2.66
CA TYR A 204 19.29 5.96 4.03
C TYR A 204 20.62 5.41 4.57
N MET A 205 20.87 4.10 4.43
CA MET A 205 22.10 3.48 4.94
C MET A 205 23.38 3.98 4.24
N LYS A 206 23.31 4.31 2.95
CA LYS A 206 24.44 4.94 2.23
C LYS A 206 24.74 6.36 2.72
N THR A 207 23.77 7.02 3.34
CA THR A 207 23.86 8.43 3.75
C THR A 207 24.22 8.58 5.23
N PHE A 208 23.67 7.72 6.09
CA PHE A 208 23.83 7.80 7.53
C PHE A 208 24.52 6.54 8.06
N PRO A 209 25.46 6.65 9.01
CA PRO A 209 25.99 5.47 9.69
C PRO A 209 24.96 4.87 10.67
N PRO A 210 25.11 3.60 11.08
CA PRO A 210 24.36 3.05 12.21
C PRO A 210 24.59 3.86 13.48
N PRO A 211 23.62 3.89 14.42
CA PRO A 211 22.37 3.14 14.40
C PRO A 211 21.26 3.78 13.54
N VAL A 212 20.47 2.92 12.87
CA VAL A 212 19.35 3.26 11.98
C VAL A 212 18.05 2.73 12.57
N ARG A 213 16.97 3.53 12.56
CA ARG A 213 15.60 3.11 12.87
C ARG A 213 14.62 3.91 12.01
N ILE A 214 14.12 3.30 10.95
CA ILE A 214 13.25 3.98 9.98
C ILE A 214 12.03 3.13 9.64
N ILE A 215 10.90 3.79 9.37
CA ILE A 215 9.72 3.20 8.74
C ILE A 215 9.50 3.92 7.41
N VAL A 216 9.32 3.15 6.34
CA VAL A 216 9.20 3.66 4.97
C VAL A 216 7.81 3.38 4.42
N PRO A 217 6.82 4.27 4.64
CA PRO A 217 5.52 4.17 4.01
C PRO A 217 5.56 4.72 2.57
N GLY A 218 4.95 4.03 1.62
CA GLY A 218 4.91 4.53 0.23
C GLY A 218 4.04 3.73 -0.73
N ARG A 219 3.74 4.33 -1.88
CA ARG A 219 3.14 3.63 -3.04
C ARG A 219 4.17 2.80 -3.76
N VAL A 220 3.82 1.59 -4.14
CA VAL A 220 4.67 0.69 -4.93
C VAL A 220 3.88 0.14 -6.10
N TYR A 221 4.60 -0.37 -7.09
CA TYR A 221 4.05 -0.72 -8.39
C TYR A 221 4.48 -2.11 -8.81
N ARG A 222 3.54 -2.86 -9.38
CA ARG A 222 3.79 -4.18 -9.97
C ARG A 222 3.00 -4.29 -11.25
N ARG A 223 3.51 -5.06 -12.21
CA ARG A 223 2.80 -5.30 -13.47
C ARG A 223 1.75 -6.41 -13.30
N ASP A 224 0.88 -6.23 -12.32
CA ASP A 224 -0.22 -7.13 -12.01
C ASP A 224 -1.47 -6.74 -12.80
N ASN A 225 -2.24 -7.73 -13.25
CA ASN A 225 -3.55 -7.46 -13.86
C ASN A 225 -4.50 -6.88 -12.81
N LEU A 226 -5.20 -5.80 -13.17
CA LEU A 226 -6.21 -5.22 -12.30
C LEU A 226 -7.42 -6.16 -12.20
N ASP A 227 -7.59 -6.80 -11.05
CA ASP A 227 -8.71 -7.69 -10.74
C ASP A 227 -9.23 -7.46 -9.30
N LEU A 228 -10.08 -8.36 -8.79
CA LEU A 228 -10.66 -8.24 -7.44
C LEU A 228 -9.63 -8.41 -6.30
N SER A 229 -8.52 -9.08 -6.59
CA SER A 229 -7.45 -9.44 -5.63
C SER A 229 -6.13 -8.70 -5.88
N HIS A 230 -5.90 -8.20 -7.10
CA HIS A 230 -4.64 -7.59 -7.50
C HIS A 230 -4.85 -6.17 -8.00
N THR A 231 -3.92 -5.29 -7.62
CA THR A 231 -3.85 -3.93 -8.13
C THR A 231 -2.41 -3.59 -8.51
N PRO A 232 -2.18 -2.96 -9.67
CA PRO A 232 -0.84 -2.59 -10.12
C PRO A 232 -0.19 -1.45 -9.31
N MET A 233 -0.93 -0.87 -8.36
CA MET A 233 -0.47 0.19 -7.48
C MET A 233 -1.08 0.02 -6.09
N PHE A 234 -0.27 -0.18 -5.06
CA PHE A 234 -0.72 -0.35 -3.68
C PHE A 234 0.20 0.37 -2.69
N GLN A 235 -0.22 0.45 -1.43
CA GLN A 235 0.58 1.03 -0.34
C GLN A 235 1.37 -0.09 0.35
N GLN A 236 2.64 0.18 0.64
CA GLN A 236 3.52 -0.73 1.37
C GLN A 236 4.21 0.04 2.50
N PHE A 237 4.54 -0.69 3.56
CA PHE A 237 5.29 -0.20 4.73
C PHE A 237 6.45 -1.13 4.98
N GLU A 238 7.64 -0.58 5.18
CA GLU A 238 8.80 -1.37 5.58
C GLU A 238 9.57 -0.71 6.70
N GLY A 239 9.81 -1.48 7.76
CA GLY A 239 10.66 -1.07 8.87
C GLY A 239 12.09 -1.57 8.68
N LEU A 240 13.06 -0.74 9.07
CA LEU A 240 14.46 -1.11 9.19
C LEU A 240 14.99 -0.66 10.55
N VAL A 241 15.69 -1.56 11.24
CA VAL A 241 16.51 -1.25 12.41
C VAL A 241 17.90 -1.79 12.16
N VAL A 242 18.95 -0.99 12.31
CA VAL A 242 20.35 -1.46 12.23
C VAL A 242 21.11 -0.96 13.44
N GLY A 243 21.85 -1.86 14.08
CA GLY A 243 22.68 -1.52 15.23
C GLY A 243 23.58 -2.68 15.65
N GLU A 244 24.40 -2.46 16.67
CA GLU A 244 25.19 -3.53 17.29
C GLU A 244 24.28 -4.39 18.19
N GLY A 245 24.39 -5.72 18.07
CA GLY A 245 23.68 -6.66 18.93
C GLY A 245 22.17 -6.78 18.68
N ILE A 246 21.67 -6.38 17.51
CA ILE A 246 20.26 -6.57 17.14
C ILE A 246 20.03 -8.02 16.71
N THR A 247 19.02 -8.66 17.29
CA THR A 247 18.77 -10.10 17.11
C THR A 247 17.40 -10.39 16.48
N LEU A 248 17.18 -11.63 16.05
CA LEU A 248 15.87 -12.09 15.58
C LEU A 248 14.80 -12.05 16.70
N ALA A 249 15.20 -12.18 17.96
CA ALA A 249 14.32 -11.99 19.12
C ALA A 249 13.82 -10.54 19.26
N ASP A 250 14.68 -9.57 18.92
CA ASP A 250 14.31 -8.15 18.93
C ASP A 250 13.34 -7.82 17.80
N LEU A 251 13.54 -8.44 16.63
CA LEU A 251 12.57 -8.37 15.53
C LEU A 251 11.21 -8.93 15.98
N LYS A 252 11.21 -10.13 16.57
CA LYS A 252 9.98 -10.77 17.06
C LYS A 252 9.22 -9.88 18.04
N GLY A 253 9.88 -9.34 19.06
CA GLY A 253 9.21 -8.49 20.05
C GLY A 253 8.75 -7.14 19.47
N THR A 254 9.51 -6.57 18.53
CA THR A 254 9.08 -5.37 17.78
C THR A 254 7.79 -5.65 17.00
N LEU A 255 7.76 -6.74 16.24
CA LEU A 255 6.59 -7.11 15.43
C LEU A 255 5.39 -7.48 16.31
N GLU A 256 5.62 -8.16 17.44
CA GLU A 256 4.58 -8.44 18.42
C GLU A 256 3.91 -7.14 18.92
N ALA A 257 4.71 -6.14 19.26
CA ALA A 257 4.21 -4.84 19.70
C ALA A 257 3.37 -4.13 18.64
N VAL A 258 3.87 -4.13 17.39
CA VAL A 258 3.18 -3.52 16.25
C VAL A 258 1.86 -4.23 15.98
N MET A 259 1.84 -5.56 15.94
CA MET A 259 0.62 -6.33 15.70
C MET A 259 -0.40 -6.17 16.84
N GLN A 260 0.05 -6.12 18.10
CA GLN A 260 -0.84 -5.86 19.23
C GLN A 260 -1.40 -4.43 19.21
N ALA A 261 -0.63 -3.46 18.75
CA ALA A 261 -1.11 -2.09 18.59
C ALA A 261 -2.15 -1.96 17.46
N LEU A 262 -1.95 -2.67 16.34
CA LEU A 262 -2.87 -2.65 15.19
C LEU A 262 -4.13 -3.50 15.38
N PHE A 263 -3.98 -4.71 15.93
CA PHE A 263 -5.05 -5.72 15.98
C PHE A 263 -5.65 -5.93 17.38
N GLY A 264 -5.06 -5.31 18.41
CA GLY A 264 -5.49 -5.37 19.80
C GLY A 264 -4.54 -6.17 20.69
N ARG A 265 -4.56 -5.91 22.00
CA ARG A 265 -3.59 -6.46 22.96
C ARG A 265 -3.57 -7.99 23.06
N ASP A 266 -4.68 -8.65 22.76
CA ASP A 266 -4.80 -10.11 22.80
C ASP A 266 -4.37 -10.79 21.49
N ALA A 267 -3.98 -10.01 20.47
CA ALA A 267 -3.51 -10.53 19.20
C ALA A 267 -2.23 -11.34 19.41
N LYS A 268 -2.27 -12.61 18.98
CA LYS A 268 -1.09 -13.49 19.00
C LYS A 268 -0.38 -13.36 17.67
N ILE A 269 0.95 -13.37 17.72
CA ILE A 269 1.78 -13.44 16.53
C ILE A 269 2.46 -14.79 16.41
N ARG A 270 2.79 -15.17 15.17
CA ARG A 270 3.66 -16.31 14.88
C ARG A 270 4.59 -15.92 13.74
N LEU A 271 5.89 -16.20 13.92
CA LEU A 271 6.87 -16.11 12.86
C LEU A 271 6.98 -17.45 12.15
N ARG A 272 6.83 -17.44 10.84
CA ARG A 272 6.88 -18.62 9.98
C ARG A 272 8.09 -18.48 9.06
N PRO A 273 9.07 -19.39 9.08
CA PRO A 273 10.25 -19.26 8.22
C PRO A 273 9.86 -19.10 6.74
N SER A 274 10.55 -18.23 5.99
CA SER A 274 10.29 -17.96 4.58
C SER A 274 11.60 -17.58 3.88
N PHE A 275 11.58 -17.22 2.59
CA PHE A 275 12.79 -16.82 1.85
C PHE A 275 12.57 -15.55 1.05
N PHE A 276 13.58 -14.70 1.10
CA PHE A 276 13.49 -13.28 0.79
C PHE A 276 14.89 -12.77 0.39
N PRO A 277 15.10 -12.22 -0.82
CA PRO A 277 16.45 -11.98 -1.35
C PRO A 277 17.36 -11.11 -0.47
N TYR A 278 16.79 -10.15 0.25
CA TYR A 278 17.52 -9.19 1.07
C TYR A 278 17.41 -9.44 2.58
N THR A 279 16.83 -10.57 3.02
CA THR A 279 16.81 -10.96 4.44
C THR A 279 17.23 -12.40 4.70
N GLU A 280 17.87 -12.65 5.83
CA GLU A 280 18.33 -13.96 6.28
C GLU A 280 18.76 -13.96 7.77
N PRO A 281 18.18 -14.81 8.65
CA PRO A 281 17.05 -15.69 8.37
C PRO A 281 15.78 -14.89 8.12
N SER A 282 14.91 -15.48 7.31
CA SER A 282 13.68 -14.87 6.81
C SER A 282 12.44 -15.50 7.44
N ALA A 283 11.41 -14.70 7.67
CA ALA A 283 10.19 -15.11 8.36
C ALA A 283 8.97 -14.32 7.87
N GLU A 284 7.86 -14.95 7.56
CA GLU A 284 6.56 -14.29 7.51
C GLU A 284 5.94 -14.15 8.89
N VAL A 285 5.07 -13.15 9.02
CA VAL A 285 4.40 -12.79 10.27
C VAL A 285 2.92 -13.03 10.10
N ASP A 286 2.41 -13.97 10.89
CA ASP A 286 0.99 -14.24 11.01
C ASP A 286 0.43 -13.58 12.27
N VAL A 287 -0.81 -13.11 12.19
CA VAL A 287 -1.62 -12.69 13.34
C VAL A 287 -2.83 -13.61 13.53
N SER A 288 -3.20 -13.89 14.78
CA SER A 288 -4.40 -14.68 15.08
C SER A 288 -5.66 -14.05 14.47
N CYS A 289 -6.48 -14.85 13.79
CA CYS A 289 -7.69 -14.35 13.13
C CYS A 289 -8.72 -13.86 14.15
N ARG A 290 -9.01 -12.56 14.12
CA ARG A 290 -9.97 -11.92 15.03
C ARG A 290 -11.42 -12.33 14.77
N ALA A 291 -11.76 -12.69 13.54
CA ALA A 291 -13.12 -13.07 13.17
C ALA A 291 -13.56 -14.38 13.87
N CYS A 292 -12.64 -15.31 14.10
CA CYS A 292 -12.92 -16.62 14.71
C CYS A 292 -12.19 -16.86 16.04
N GLY A 293 -11.43 -15.89 16.54
CA GLY A 293 -10.59 -16.06 17.73
C GLY A 293 -9.51 -17.14 17.57
N GLY A 294 -9.11 -17.45 16.34
CA GLY A 294 -8.16 -18.52 16.02
C GLY A 294 -8.75 -19.92 15.84
N ALA A 295 -10.09 -20.08 15.86
CA ALA A 295 -10.74 -21.38 15.63
C ALA A 295 -10.73 -21.86 14.16
N GLY A 296 -10.45 -20.95 13.21
CA GLY A 296 -10.53 -21.21 11.78
C GLY A 296 -11.87 -20.77 11.17
N CYS A 297 -11.85 -19.95 10.12
CA CYS A 297 -13.01 -19.54 9.33
C CYS A 297 -12.60 -19.17 7.89
N GLY A 298 -13.57 -18.87 7.01
CA GLY A 298 -13.29 -18.52 5.62
C GLY A 298 -12.33 -17.34 5.44
N THR A 299 -12.37 -16.33 6.33
CA THR A 299 -11.46 -15.17 6.28
C THR A 299 -10.00 -15.57 6.41
N CYS A 300 -9.69 -16.55 7.28
CA CYS A 300 -8.33 -17.03 7.49
C CYS A 300 -8.07 -18.35 6.77
N LYS A 301 -8.83 -18.66 5.71
CA LYS A 301 -8.74 -19.94 4.98
C LYS A 301 -8.72 -21.17 5.94
N HIS A 302 -9.50 -21.10 7.02
CA HIS A 302 -9.61 -22.12 8.07
C HIS A 302 -8.34 -22.42 8.89
N THR A 303 -7.26 -21.65 8.75
CA THR A 303 -6.01 -21.88 9.49
C THR A 303 -6.02 -21.34 10.93
N GLY A 304 -6.90 -20.37 11.21
CA GLY A 304 -6.90 -19.58 12.44
C GLY A 304 -5.90 -18.41 12.42
N TRP A 305 -5.14 -18.24 11.35
CA TRP A 305 -4.04 -17.28 11.20
C TRP A 305 -4.20 -16.45 9.91
N LEU A 306 -3.81 -15.18 9.97
CA LEU A 306 -3.77 -14.27 8.83
C LEU A 306 -2.32 -13.84 8.62
N GLU A 307 -1.78 -14.13 7.44
CA GLU A 307 -0.49 -13.60 7.00
C GLU A 307 -0.60 -12.07 6.85
N ILE A 308 0.36 -11.33 7.40
CA ILE A 308 0.35 -9.87 7.39
C ILE A 308 1.51 -9.29 6.58
N LEU A 309 2.73 -9.81 6.78
CA LEU A 309 3.94 -9.31 6.12
C LEU A 309 5.08 -10.34 6.17
N GLY A 310 5.99 -10.29 5.19
CA GLY A 310 7.32 -10.90 5.32
C GLY A 310 8.19 -10.11 6.29
N SER A 311 9.25 -10.72 6.81
CA SER A 311 10.20 -10.17 7.76
C SER A 311 11.50 -10.99 7.75
N GLY A 312 12.54 -10.58 8.46
CA GLY A 312 13.79 -11.33 8.57
C GLY A 312 14.95 -10.42 8.94
N MET A 313 16.14 -10.96 9.20
CA MET A 313 17.33 -10.14 9.45
C MET A 313 17.92 -9.64 8.12
N VAL A 314 18.48 -8.44 7.99
CA VAL A 314 19.08 -7.88 6.77
C VAL A 314 20.21 -8.79 6.31
N HIS A 315 20.16 -9.18 5.05
CA HIS A 315 21.14 -10.06 4.45
C HIS A 315 22.52 -9.37 4.34
N PRO A 316 23.64 -10.06 4.65
CA PRO A 316 24.99 -9.45 4.63
C PRO A 316 25.36 -8.72 3.34
N ALA A 317 24.98 -9.26 2.17
CA ALA A 317 25.24 -8.62 0.88
C ALA A 317 24.61 -7.21 0.75
N VAL A 318 23.50 -6.95 1.45
CA VAL A 318 22.87 -5.63 1.50
C VAL A 318 23.71 -4.66 2.30
N PHE A 319 24.30 -5.09 3.43
CA PHE A 319 25.25 -4.28 4.19
C PHE A 319 26.52 -3.99 3.40
N GLU A 320 27.07 -4.99 2.72
CA GLU A 320 28.24 -4.83 1.85
C GLU A 320 27.98 -3.83 0.72
N ALA A 321 26.80 -3.89 0.08
CA ALA A 321 26.40 -2.97 -0.99
C ALA A 321 26.31 -1.49 -0.54
N VAL A 322 26.13 -1.24 0.76
CA VAL A 322 26.06 0.12 1.34
C VAL A 322 27.28 0.49 2.19
N GLY A 323 28.30 -0.39 2.26
CA GLY A 323 29.54 -0.15 3.00
C GLY A 323 29.45 -0.34 4.52
N TYR A 324 28.44 -1.03 5.02
CA TYR A 324 28.33 -1.44 6.42
C TYR A 324 29.08 -2.75 6.67
N ASP A 325 29.66 -2.92 7.86
CA ASP A 325 30.35 -4.16 8.26
C ASP A 325 29.32 -5.21 8.77
N PRO A 326 29.09 -6.33 8.05
CA PRO A 326 28.11 -7.35 8.43
C PRO A 326 28.55 -8.24 9.61
N GLU A 327 29.82 -8.20 10.03
CA GLU A 327 30.26 -8.87 11.27
C GLU A 327 30.01 -7.99 12.49
N LYS A 328 29.90 -6.67 12.31
CA LYS A 328 29.65 -5.69 13.38
C LYS A 328 28.18 -5.33 13.54
N TYR A 329 27.44 -5.14 12.44
CA TYR A 329 26.07 -4.65 12.45
C TYR A 329 25.07 -5.71 11.95
N THR A 330 23.88 -5.69 12.56
CA THR A 330 22.75 -6.56 12.21
C THR A 330 21.45 -5.74 12.23
N GLY A 331 20.39 -6.23 11.59
CA GLY A 331 19.10 -5.53 11.49
C GLY A 331 18.01 -6.37 10.83
N PRO A 332 16.72 -5.97 10.75
CA PRO A 332 15.70 -6.71 10.00
C PRO A 332 15.03 -5.97 8.80
N ALA A 333 14.45 -6.70 7.82
CA ALA A 333 13.69 -6.21 6.63
C ALA A 333 12.55 -7.19 6.17
N LEU A 334 11.69 -6.86 5.17
CA LEU A 334 10.39 -7.52 4.87
C LEU A 334 10.06 -7.75 3.34
N PRO A 335 9.81 -8.99 2.82
CA PRO A 335 9.32 -9.26 1.42
C PRO A 335 8.21 -10.35 1.18
N GLY A 336 7.99 -10.88 -0.06
CA GLY A 336 6.86 -11.78 -0.48
C GLY A 336 7.14 -13.03 -1.39
N ALA A 337 6.05 -13.75 -1.77
CA ALA A 337 5.82 -15.22 -1.99
C ALA A 337 6.26 -15.97 -3.30
N VAL A 338 5.94 -17.29 -3.40
CA VAL A 338 6.73 -18.39 -4.03
C VAL A 338 5.87 -19.57 -4.65
N PRO A 339 6.44 -20.52 -5.46
CA PRO A 339 5.76 -21.70 -6.08
C PRO A 339 5.34 -22.88 -5.15
N ARG A 340 4.60 -23.88 -5.69
CA ARG A 340 3.85 -24.95 -4.96
C ARG A 340 4.33 -26.40 -5.22
N MET A 341 4.01 -27.33 -4.31
CA MET A 341 4.30 -28.77 -4.31
C MET A 341 3.21 -29.58 -3.59
N ARG A 342 2.43 -30.37 -4.35
CA ARG A 342 1.36 -31.24 -3.81
C ARG A 342 1.90 -32.61 -3.44
N VAL A 343 1.65 -33.06 -2.21
CA VAL A 343 2.14 -34.34 -1.68
C VAL A 343 1.02 -35.17 -1.07
N LEU A 344 0.86 -36.40 -1.57
CA LEU A 344 -0.05 -37.40 -1.02
C LEU A 344 0.52 -38.01 0.28
N VAL A 345 -0.24 -38.00 1.37
CA VAL A 345 0.23 -38.43 2.70
C VAL A 345 0.62 -39.92 2.72
N SER A 346 -0.12 -40.80 2.04
CA SER A 346 0.28 -42.21 1.95
C SER A 346 1.61 -42.41 1.22
N TRP A 347 1.93 -41.58 0.23
CA TRP A 347 3.20 -41.66 -0.50
C TRP A 347 4.35 -41.15 0.35
N LEU A 348 4.13 -40.06 1.09
CA LEU A 348 5.07 -39.59 2.10
C LEU A 348 5.44 -40.68 3.12
N ARG A 349 4.43 -41.45 3.56
CA ARG A 349 4.61 -42.53 4.55
C ARG A 349 5.41 -43.73 4.05
N ASP A 350 5.66 -43.86 2.75
CA ASP A 350 6.62 -44.84 2.23
C ASP A 350 8.07 -44.49 2.67
N PHE A 351 8.36 -43.22 2.94
CA PHE A 351 9.69 -42.71 3.29
C PHE A 351 9.86 -42.42 4.78
N VAL A 352 8.79 -42.09 5.50
CA VAL A 352 8.85 -41.73 6.93
C VAL A 352 7.63 -42.27 7.66
N ASP A 353 7.84 -42.96 8.77
CA ASP A 353 6.77 -43.59 9.55
C ASP A 353 6.06 -42.58 10.47
N VAL A 354 5.48 -41.56 9.86
CA VAL A 354 4.78 -40.48 10.56
C VAL A 354 3.33 -40.85 10.84
N THR A 355 3.01 -41.05 12.13
CA THR A 355 1.66 -41.41 12.59
C THR A 355 0.73 -40.20 12.77
N ALA A 356 1.28 -38.99 12.73
CA ALA A 356 0.53 -37.74 12.84
C ALA A 356 -0.55 -37.62 11.74
N SER A 357 -1.63 -36.91 12.05
CA SER A 357 -2.70 -36.63 11.07
C SER A 357 -2.21 -35.68 9.96
N PRO A 358 -2.90 -35.64 8.79
CA PRO A 358 -2.57 -34.67 7.75
C PRO A 358 -2.57 -33.22 8.25
N ASP A 359 -3.53 -32.85 9.11
CA ASP A 359 -3.61 -31.53 9.74
C ASP A 359 -2.40 -31.23 10.64
N GLU A 360 -1.95 -32.21 11.43
CA GLU A 360 -0.78 -32.07 12.31
C GLU A 360 0.51 -31.92 11.49
N ILE A 361 0.64 -32.67 10.39
CA ILE A 361 1.77 -32.55 9.45
C ILE A 361 1.75 -31.16 8.82
N ALA A 362 0.61 -30.72 8.27
CA ALA A 362 0.45 -29.41 7.65
C ALA A 362 0.80 -28.27 8.63
N LYS A 363 0.27 -28.32 9.85
CA LYS A 363 0.53 -27.33 10.91
C LYS A 363 2.01 -27.31 11.30
N THR A 364 2.63 -28.47 11.47
CA THR A 364 4.05 -28.58 11.86
C THR A 364 4.94 -28.08 10.75
N MET A 365 4.71 -28.49 9.51
CA MET A 365 5.51 -28.07 8.37
C MET A 365 5.38 -26.59 8.05
N SER A 366 4.19 -26.00 8.27
CA SER A 366 3.99 -24.55 8.18
C SER A 366 4.98 -23.81 9.06
N VAL A 367 5.09 -24.18 10.35
CA VAL A 367 6.04 -23.51 11.29
C VAL A 367 7.51 -23.87 11.04
N ARG A 368 7.77 -24.85 10.17
CA ARG A 368 9.11 -25.20 9.66
C ARG A 368 9.39 -24.60 8.28
N GLY A 369 8.59 -23.65 7.82
CA GLY A 369 8.88 -22.88 6.61
C GLY A 369 8.34 -23.45 5.29
N PHE A 370 7.37 -24.37 5.36
CA PHE A 370 6.62 -24.84 4.19
C PHE A 370 5.15 -24.46 4.38
N ALA A 371 4.75 -23.30 3.86
CA ALA A 371 3.37 -22.84 3.92
C ALA A 371 2.44 -23.91 3.32
N VAL A 372 1.22 -24.03 3.85
CA VAL A 372 0.23 -24.97 3.31
C VAL A 372 -0.91 -24.16 2.69
N GLU A 373 -0.98 -24.18 1.36
CA GLU A 373 -2.01 -23.49 0.58
C GLU A 373 -3.35 -24.24 0.61
N GLY A 374 -3.30 -25.56 0.74
CA GLY A 374 -4.48 -26.41 0.73
C GLY A 374 -4.24 -27.77 1.38
N LEU A 375 -5.30 -28.30 1.98
CA LEU A 375 -5.39 -29.67 2.48
C LEU A 375 -6.66 -30.31 1.91
N GLU A 376 -6.49 -31.30 1.06
CA GLU A 376 -7.60 -32.01 0.40
C GLU A 376 -7.68 -33.44 0.92
N HIS A 377 -8.81 -33.81 1.53
CA HIS A 377 -9.07 -35.21 1.87
C HIS A 377 -9.64 -35.93 0.66
N ILE A 378 -8.99 -37.02 0.25
CA ILE A 378 -9.40 -37.82 -0.91
C ILE A 378 -10.00 -39.13 -0.40
N ASP A 379 -11.21 -39.41 -0.85
CA ASP A 379 -11.84 -40.71 -0.67
C ASP A 379 -11.77 -41.52 -1.97
N TRP A 380 -10.80 -42.44 -2.04
CA TRP A 380 -10.64 -43.34 -3.18
C TRP A 380 -11.68 -44.49 -3.20
N SER A 381 -12.66 -44.49 -2.29
CA SER A 381 -13.76 -45.48 -2.30
C SER A 381 -14.82 -45.24 -3.38
N SER A 382 -14.61 -44.25 -4.27
CA SER A 382 -15.41 -44.06 -5.48
C SER A 382 -15.42 -45.34 -6.36
N PRO A 383 -16.56 -45.71 -6.97
CA PRO A 383 -16.68 -46.89 -7.85
C PRO A 383 -15.68 -46.97 -9.01
N GLU A 384 -15.02 -45.85 -9.33
CA GLU A 384 -14.09 -45.70 -10.46
C GLU A 384 -12.63 -46.00 -10.09
N SER A 385 -12.26 -45.95 -8.81
CA SER A 385 -10.89 -46.18 -8.34
C SER A 385 -10.77 -47.53 -7.63
N ASN A 386 -9.98 -48.45 -8.19
CA ASN A 386 -9.67 -49.75 -7.60
C ASN A 386 -8.75 -49.65 -6.34
N ILE A 387 -8.90 -48.63 -5.49
CA ILE A 387 -8.02 -48.33 -4.35
C ILE A 387 -8.85 -48.17 -3.06
N ALA A 388 -8.72 -49.11 -2.12
CA ALA A 388 -9.60 -49.23 -0.97
C ALA A 388 -9.26 -48.37 0.28
N LYS A 389 -8.80 -47.11 0.18
CA LYS A 389 -8.47 -46.28 1.38
C LYS A 389 -8.74 -44.78 1.21
N ALA A 390 -9.16 -44.12 2.28
CA ALA A 390 -9.13 -42.65 2.41
C ALA A 390 -7.68 -42.15 2.60
N ASP A 391 -7.35 -41.01 2.00
CA ASP A 391 -6.03 -40.37 2.02
C ASP A 391 -6.15 -38.83 2.06
N ALA A 392 -5.04 -38.10 2.04
CA ALA A 392 -5.04 -36.65 1.92
C ALA A 392 -3.87 -36.13 1.07
N VAL A 393 -4.09 -35.02 0.37
CA VAL A 393 -3.07 -34.25 -0.36
C VAL A 393 -2.82 -32.94 0.37
N ILE A 394 -1.55 -32.69 0.69
CA ILE A 394 -1.09 -31.42 1.26
C ILE A 394 -0.41 -30.63 0.16
N ASP A 395 -0.86 -29.40 -0.09
CA ASP A 395 -0.26 -28.48 -1.05
C ASP A 395 0.72 -27.53 -0.33
N PHE A 396 2.02 -27.83 -0.44
CA PHE A 396 3.09 -27.07 0.19
C PHE A 396 3.61 -25.98 -0.74
N GLU A 397 3.80 -24.77 -0.22
CA GLU A 397 4.61 -23.75 -0.89
C GLU A 397 6.10 -24.02 -0.66
N VAL A 398 6.89 -24.06 -1.75
CA VAL A 398 8.32 -24.39 -1.74
C VAL A 398 9.14 -23.24 -2.31
N THR A 399 9.88 -22.55 -1.43
CA THR A 399 10.72 -21.39 -1.73
C THR A 399 11.78 -21.66 -2.79
N GLY A 400 12.16 -20.60 -3.54
CA GLY A 400 13.10 -20.72 -4.66
C GLY A 400 14.47 -21.29 -4.27
N ASN A 401 14.88 -21.11 -3.01
CA ASN A 401 16.09 -21.68 -2.42
C ASN A 401 15.96 -23.18 -2.06
N ARG A 402 14.77 -23.79 -2.14
CA ARG A 402 14.51 -25.17 -1.71
C ARG A 402 14.15 -26.13 -2.85
N PRO A 403 14.93 -26.21 -3.95
CA PRO A 403 14.66 -27.18 -5.02
C PRO A 403 14.74 -28.63 -4.54
N ASP A 404 15.48 -28.90 -3.47
CA ASP A 404 15.56 -30.21 -2.84
C ASP A 404 14.20 -30.72 -2.34
N CYS A 405 13.28 -29.79 -2.03
CA CYS A 405 11.93 -30.06 -1.54
C CYS A 405 10.86 -30.08 -2.64
N MET A 406 11.22 -29.86 -3.91
CA MET A 406 10.33 -30.06 -5.06
C MET A 406 10.16 -31.56 -5.41
N SER A 407 10.14 -32.41 -4.38
CA SER A 407 10.03 -33.87 -4.45
C SER A 407 9.45 -34.46 -3.17
N VAL A 408 8.79 -35.60 -3.28
CA VAL A 408 8.24 -36.34 -2.13
C VAL A 408 9.36 -36.76 -1.18
N MET A 409 10.50 -37.21 -1.71
CA MET A 409 11.68 -37.57 -0.92
C MET A 409 12.28 -36.35 -0.18
N GLY A 410 12.27 -35.17 -0.80
CA GLY A 410 12.66 -33.92 -0.17
C GLY A 410 11.78 -33.57 1.01
N MET A 411 10.46 -33.54 0.79
CA MET A 411 9.47 -33.26 1.83
C MET A 411 9.49 -34.31 2.95
N ALA A 412 9.69 -35.59 2.63
CA ALA A 412 9.84 -36.65 3.62
C ALA A 412 11.04 -36.44 4.55
N ARG A 413 12.15 -35.90 4.04
CA ARG A 413 13.34 -35.58 4.86
C ARG A 413 13.07 -34.43 5.83
N GLU A 414 12.36 -33.41 5.36
CA GLU A 414 11.94 -32.29 6.21
C GLU A 414 10.98 -32.75 7.31
N ILE A 415 10.02 -33.61 6.97
CA ILE A 415 9.06 -34.18 7.93
C ILE A 415 9.77 -35.12 8.91
N ALA A 416 10.69 -35.97 8.44
CA ALA A 416 11.52 -36.81 9.31
C ALA A 416 12.28 -35.96 10.34
N THR A 417 12.84 -34.83 9.91
CA THR A 417 13.55 -33.89 10.79
C THR A 417 12.60 -33.22 11.78
N ALA A 418 11.45 -32.72 11.31
CA ALA A 418 10.48 -32.01 12.12
C ALA A 418 9.85 -32.89 13.22
N PHE A 419 9.63 -34.18 12.93
CA PHE A 419 9.05 -35.16 13.86
C PHE A 419 10.10 -36.02 14.58
N ASN A 420 11.39 -35.80 14.33
CA ASN A 420 12.49 -36.59 14.88
C ASN A 420 12.33 -38.11 14.60
N LEU A 421 12.06 -38.43 13.34
CA LEU A 421 11.87 -39.80 12.86
C LEU A 421 12.98 -40.20 11.88
N PRO A 422 13.35 -41.48 11.80
CA PRO A 422 14.28 -41.95 10.78
C PRO A 422 13.63 -41.93 9.39
N MET A 423 14.43 -41.58 8.37
CA MET A 423 14.03 -41.65 6.96
C MET A 423 14.41 -43.00 6.35
N ARG A 424 13.46 -43.64 5.66
CA ARG A 424 13.65 -44.87 4.89
C ARG A 424 14.15 -44.53 3.48
N ARG A 425 14.99 -45.39 2.91
CA ARG A 425 15.37 -45.31 1.49
C ARG A 425 14.27 -45.92 0.63
N PRO A 426 14.04 -45.41 -0.60
CA PRO A 426 13.06 -45.99 -1.51
C PRO A 426 13.40 -47.47 -1.79
N VAL A 427 12.40 -48.34 -1.62
CA VAL A 427 12.48 -49.79 -1.86
C VAL A 427 11.74 -50.10 -3.16
N ALA A 428 12.28 -50.96 -4.01
CA ALA A 428 11.51 -51.54 -5.11
C ALA A 428 10.51 -52.56 -4.52
N ARG A 429 9.19 -52.34 -4.67
CA ARG A 429 8.20 -53.34 -4.24
C ARG A 429 8.28 -54.53 -5.20
N GLY A 430 8.81 -55.65 -4.73
CA GLY A 430 8.76 -56.93 -5.45
C GLY A 430 7.34 -57.49 -5.53
N LYS A 431 7.06 -58.27 -6.58
CA LYS A 431 5.77 -58.94 -6.81
C LYS A 431 5.36 -59.80 -5.61
N SER A 432 4.08 -59.72 -5.25
CA SER A 432 3.42 -60.63 -4.33
C SER A 432 3.33 -62.04 -4.93
N SER A 433 4.18 -62.95 -4.47
CA SER A 433 3.87 -64.37 -4.38
C SER A 433 4.39 -64.82 -3.03
N GLY A 434 3.48 -65.35 -2.20
CA GLY A 434 3.71 -65.55 -0.77
C GLY A 434 4.90 -66.45 -0.48
N GLU A 435 5.88 -65.89 0.21
CA GLU A 435 6.82 -66.54 1.11
C GLU A 435 7.37 -65.42 2.00
N GLU A 436 7.22 -65.56 3.32
CA GLU A 436 7.80 -64.65 4.31
C GLU A 436 9.31 -64.85 4.33
N GLU A 437 10.06 -63.89 3.80
CA GLU A 437 11.50 -63.77 4.04
C GLU A 437 11.85 -62.42 4.68
N ASP A 438 12.79 -62.53 5.61
CA ASP A 438 13.23 -61.59 6.64
C ASP A 438 13.55 -60.17 6.13
N GLY A 439 13.21 -59.18 6.97
CA GLY A 439 13.11 -57.75 6.68
C GLY A 439 14.44 -57.03 6.45
N SER A 440 15.24 -57.47 5.49
CA SER A 440 16.44 -56.78 5.05
C SER A 440 16.23 -56.09 3.69
N SER A 441 16.42 -54.77 3.70
CA SER A 441 16.33 -53.83 2.57
C SER A 441 16.76 -54.41 1.20
N LEU A 442 15.81 -54.47 0.25
CA LEU A 442 16.14 -54.55 -1.18
C LEU A 442 16.99 -53.33 -1.56
N ARG A 443 18.29 -53.52 -1.75
CA ARG A 443 19.20 -52.51 -2.29
C ARG A 443 18.93 -52.37 -3.80
N LEU A 444 18.88 -51.14 -4.32
CA LEU A 444 19.02 -50.92 -5.77
C LEU A 444 20.30 -51.65 -6.20
N ALA A 445 20.17 -52.61 -7.11
CA ALA A 445 21.33 -53.29 -7.68
C ALA A 445 22.11 -52.24 -8.47
N SER A 446 23.34 -51.93 -8.05
CA SER A 446 24.20 -51.02 -8.81
C SER A 446 24.44 -51.63 -10.19
N LEU A 447 23.89 -50.98 -11.22
CA LEU A 447 24.10 -51.39 -12.60
C LEU A 447 25.60 -51.31 -12.89
N LYS A 448 26.20 -52.40 -13.38
CA LYS A 448 27.65 -52.45 -13.62
C LYS A 448 28.00 -51.62 -14.85
N ALA A 449 29.01 -50.76 -14.74
CA ALA A 449 29.59 -50.08 -15.89
C ALA A 449 30.22 -51.11 -16.85
N VAL A 450 29.95 -50.97 -18.15
CA VAL A 450 30.51 -51.83 -19.20
C VAL A 450 31.22 -50.95 -20.24
N GLU A 451 32.33 -51.42 -20.82
CA GLU A 451 33.13 -50.70 -21.82
C GLU A 451 32.39 -50.45 -23.15
N LYS A 452 31.31 -51.17 -23.42
CA LYS A 452 30.49 -51.04 -24.63
C LYS A 452 29.01 -50.92 -24.25
N SER A 453 28.41 -49.80 -24.63
CA SER A 453 26.99 -49.48 -24.45
C SER A 453 26.31 -49.44 -25.82
N ASP A 454 25.00 -49.72 -25.84
CA ASP A 454 24.16 -49.60 -27.04
C ASP A 454 23.94 -48.13 -27.47
N ILE A 455 24.28 -47.18 -26.60
CA ILE A 455 24.24 -45.74 -26.84
C ILE A 455 25.58 -45.11 -26.46
N ASP A 456 26.11 -44.23 -27.32
CA ASP A 456 27.27 -43.37 -27.00
C ASP A 456 26.80 -42.00 -26.49
N VAL A 457 27.39 -41.54 -25.38
CA VAL A 457 27.05 -40.24 -24.76
C VAL A 457 28.30 -39.37 -24.74
N ILE A 458 28.23 -38.24 -25.43
CA ILE A 458 29.29 -37.24 -25.55
C ILE A 458 28.80 -35.92 -24.95
N ILE A 459 29.55 -35.38 -24.00
CA ILE A 459 29.34 -34.03 -23.46
C ILE A 459 30.40 -33.12 -24.06
N GLU A 460 29.98 -32.21 -24.94
CA GLU A 460 30.89 -31.22 -25.56
C GLU A 460 31.02 -29.96 -24.73
N ASN A 461 29.98 -29.62 -23.97
CA ASN A 461 29.98 -28.47 -23.08
C ASN A 461 29.75 -28.90 -21.62
N GLY A 462 30.85 -29.23 -20.94
CA GLY A 462 30.85 -29.68 -19.54
C GLY A 462 30.44 -28.60 -18.54
N ASP A 463 30.62 -27.32 -18.87
CA ASP A 463 30.22 -26.19 -18.00
C ASP A 463 28.70 -26.05 -17.93
N LEU A 464 28.02 -26.33 -19.05
CA LEU A 464 26.56 -26.27 -19.15
C LEU A 464 25.88 -27.59 -18.78
N CYS A 465 26.57 -28.73 -18.95
CA CYS A 465 26.11 -30.05 -18.51
C CYS A 465 27.21 -30.76 -17.72
N PRO A 466 27.28 -30.54 -16.39
CA PRO A 466 28.28 -31.20 -15.56
C PRO A 466 28.16 -32.72 -15.58
N ARG A 467 26.95 -33.29 -15.70
CA ARG A 467 26.73 -34.73 -15.68
C ARG A 467 25.56 -35.17 -16.54
N TYR A 468 25.74 -36.24 -17.31
CA TYR A 468 24.68 -36.89 -18.08
C TYR A 468 24.72 -38.41 -17.88
N ALA A 469 23.58 -39.00 -17.55
CA ALA A 469 23.36 -40.43 -17.42
C ALA A 469 22.36 -40.91 -18.48
N GLY A 470 22.71 -41.98 -19.18
CA GLY A 470 21.85 -42.62 -20.18
C GLY A 470 21.67 -44.12 -19.93
N ALA A 471 20.49 -44.68 -20.20
CA ALA A 471 20.27 -46.13 -20.17
C ALA A 471 19.36 -46.57 -21.31
N VAL A 472 19.62 -47.75 -21.89
CA VAL A 472 18.77 -48.33 -22.94
C VAL A 472 17.85 -49.38 -22.32
N ALA A 473 16.57 -49.36 -22.67
CA ALA A 473 15.59 -50.32 -22.17
C ALA A 473 14.70 -50.85 -23.30
N ASP A 474 14.43 -52.15 -23.26
CA ASP A 474 13.41 -52.80 -24.07
C ASP A 474 12.06 -52.61 -23.38
N VAL A 475 11.05 -52.09 -24.09
CA VAL A 475 9.78 -51.65 -23.50
C VAL A 475 8.57 -52.09 -24.31
N THR A 476 7.42 -52.09 -23.65
CA THR A 476 6.09 -52.20 -24.26
C THR A 476 5.26 -51.03 -23.80
N VAL A 477 4.94 -50.11 -24.71
CA VAL A 477 4.14 -48.91 -24.41
C VAL A 477 2.70 -49.31 -24.11
N GLY A 478 2.15 -48.77 -23.03
CA GLY A 478 0.78 -49.06 -22.58
C GLY A 478 0.37 -48.19 -21.39
N PRO A 479 -0.81 -48.42 -20.79
CA PRO A 479 -1.25 -47.66 -19.62
C PRO A 479 -0.47 -48.03 -18.36
N SER A 480 -0.24 -47.06 -17.49
CA SER A 480 0.37 -47.26 -16.16
C SER A 480 -0.55 -48.04 -15.21
N PRO A 481 -0.01 -48.72 -14.19
CA PRO A 481 -0.84 -49.32 -13.14
C PRO A 481 -1.58 -48.25 -12.33
N GLY A 482 -2.79 -48.59 -11.83
CA GLY A 482 -3.69 -47.63 -11.17
C GLY A 482 -3.08 -46.88 -9.98
N TRP A 483 -2.19 -47.52 -9.20
CA TRP A 483 -1.52 -46.87 -8.07
C TRP A 483 -0.58 -45.72 -8.51
N MET A 484 0.06 -45.85 -9.68
CA MET A 484 0.96 -44.83 -10.23
C MET A 484 0.14 -43.68 -10.80
N GLN A 485 -0.93 -44.00 -11.54
CA GLN A 485 -1.85 -43.00 -12.06
C GLN A 485 -2.46 -42.15 -10.94
N ALA A 486 -2.92 -42.77 -9.85
CA ALA A 486 -3.49 -42.06 -8.70
C ALA A 486 -2.49 -41.11 -8.04
N ARG A 487 -1.22 -41.52 -7.87
CA ARG A 487 -0.16 -40.66 -7.31
C ARG A 487 0.17 -39.46 -8.21
N LEU A 488 0.25 -39.69 -9.52
CA LEU A 488 0.49 -38.63 -10.50
C LEU A 488 -0.67 -37.62 -10.48
N GLN A 489 -1.91 -38.08 -10.54
CA GLN A 489 -3.11 -37.24 -10.53
C GLN A 489 -3.23 -36.43 -9.24
N ALA A 490 -3.00 -37.06 -8.08
CA ALA A 490 -2.99 -36.38 -6.79
C ALA A 490 -1.94 -35.26 -6.71
N SER A 491 -0.85 -35.38 -7.46
CA SER A 491 0.21 -34.39 -7.56
C SER A 491 -0.02 -33.38 -8.71
N GLY A 492 -1.19 -33.41 -9.36
CA GLY A 492 -1.53 -32.52 -10.47
C GLY A 492 -0.99 -32.92 -11.84
N VAL A 493 -0.39 -34.10 -11.97
CA VAL A 493 0.18 -34.60 -13.24
C VAL A 493 -0.79 -35.59 -13.90
N ARG A 494 -1.14 -35.33 -15.16
CA ARG A 494 -2.00 -36.22 -15.95
C ARG A 494 -1.20 -37.46 -16.42
N PRO A 495 -1.68 -38.69 -16.17
CA PRO A 495 -1.08 -39.90 -16.73
C PRO A 495 -1.20 -39.95 -18.26
N ILE A 496 -0.15 -40.40 -18.94
CA ILE A 496 -0.06 -40.45 -20.41
C ILE A 496 0.23 -41.88 -20.88
N SER A 497 1.41 -42.40 -20.55
CA SER A 497 1.84 -43.77 -20.89
C SER A 497 2.77 -44.29 -19.81
N ASN A 498 2.89 -45.60 -19.68
CA ASN A 498 3.77 -46.25 -18.69
C ASN A 498 5.24 -45.82 -18.76
N ILE A 499 5.71 -45.29 -19.90
CA ILE A 499 7.07 -44.75 -20.04
C ILE A 499 7.14 -43.32 -19.51
N VAL A 500 6.26 -42.43 -19.99
CA VAL A 500 6.21 -41.02 -19.58
C VAL A 500 5.81 -40.88 -18.11
N ASP A 501 4.93 -41.75 -17.64
CA ASP A 501 4.48 -41.80 -16.26
C ASP A 501 5.60 -42.24 -15.33
N VAL A 502 6.50 -43.14 -15.76
CA VAL A 502 7.69 -43.51 -14.96
C VAL A 502 8.64 -42.32 -14.83
N THR A 503 8.92 -41.57 -15.91
CA THR A 503 9.80 -40.40 -15.82
C THR A 503 9.17 -39.30 -14.96
N ASN A 504 7.87 -39.03 -15.11
CA ASN A 504 7.12 -38.10 -14.26
C ASN A 504 7.03 -38.56 -12.80
N TYR A 505 6.90 -39.86 -12.57
CA TYR A 505 6.85 -40.43 -11.23
C TYR A 505 8.21 -40.26 -10.54
N VAL A 506 9.33 -40.55 -11.21
CA VAL A 506 10.68 -40.32 -10.65
C VAL A 506 10.96 -38.83 -10.42
N LEU A 507 10.50 -37.97 -11.34
CA LEU A 507 10.54 -36.51 -11.17
C LEU A 507 9.85 -36.07 -9.89
N LEU A 508 8.63 -36.54 -9.60
CA LEU A 508 7.90 -36.18 -8.38
C LEU A 508 8.45 -36.88 -7.13
N GLU A 509 8.86 -38.14 -7.23
CA GLU A 509 9.38 -38.92 -6.12
C GLU A 509 10.71 -38.35 -5.62
N MET A 510 11.63 -38.08 -6.55
CA MET A 510 13.04 -37.80 -6.25
C MET A 510 13.48 -36.37 -6.61
N GLY A 511 12.70 -35.65 -7.42
CA GLY A 511 13.03 -34.28 -7.86
C GLY A 511 13.87 -34.21 -9.12
N GLN A 512 14.13 -35.34 -9.79
CA GLN A 512 14.98 -35.42 -10.98
C GLN A 512 14.13 -35.49 -12.25
N PRO A 513 14.12 -34.44 -13.09
CA PRO A 513 13.56 -34.55 -14.42
C PRO A 513 14.33 -35.58 -15.24
N MET A 514 13.57 -36.41 -15.94
CA MET A 514 14.06 -37.44 -16.84
C MET A 514 13.33 -37.33 -18.17
N HIS A 515 13.94 -37.83 -19.23
CA HIS A 515 13.32 -37.92 -20.54
C HIS A 515 13.51 -39.31 -21.14
N ALA A 516 12.70 -39.66 -22.13
CA ALA A 516 12.80 -40.92 -22.85
C ALA A 516 12.73 -40.63 -24.36
N PHE A 517 13.75 -41.07 -25.09
CA PHE A 517 13.81 -41.00 -26.55
C PHE A 517 13.49 -42.37 -27.15
N ASP A 518 12.84 -42.39 -28.31
CA ASP A 518 12.73 -43.60 -29.12
C ASP A 518 14.10 -43.93 -29.73
N PHE A 519 14.67 -45.08 -29.36
CA PHE A 519 16.01 -45.49 -29.80
C PHE A 519 16.13 -45.56 -31.33
N SER A 520 15.04 -45.96 -32.02
CA SER A 520 15.03 -46.08 -33.48
C SER A 520 15.08 -44.74 -34.22
N LYS A 521 14.77 -43.64 -33.52
CA LYS A 521 14.74 -42.28 -34.09
C LYS A 521 16.03 -41.49 -33.85
N LEU A 522 16.96 -42.03 -33.07
CA LEU A 522 18.26 -41.41 -32.77
C LEU A 522 19.30 -41.81 -33.83
N GLU A 523 19.69 -40.85 -34.66
CA GLU A 523 20.69 -41.09 -35.70
C GLU A 523 22.06 -41.42 -35.08
N GLY A 524 22.67 -42.50 -35.57
CA GLY A 524 24.00 -42.95 -35.13
C GLY A 524 24.06 -43.57 -33.72
N ALA A 525 22.91 -43.83 -33.07
CA ALA A 525 22.85 -44.32 -31.69
C ALA A 525 23.75 -43.51 -30.74
N GLN A 526 23.67 -42.18 -30.87
CA GLN A 526 24.50 -41.24 -30.12
C GLN A 526 23.65 -40.13 -29.49
N ILE A 527 24.07 -39.69 -28.30
CA ILE A 527 23.59 -38.49 -27.63
C ILE A 527 24.77 -37.53 -27.48
N ARG A 528 24.63 -36.33 -28.06
CA ARG A 528 25.60 -35.23 -27.99
C ARG A 528 24.98 -34.06 -27.24
N VAL A 529 25.58 -33.70 -26.11
CA VAL A 529 25.17 -32.54 -25.31
C VAL A 529 26.05 -31.36 -25.69
N ARG A 530 25.52 -30.43 -26.48
CA ARG A 530 26.25 -29.31 -27.10
C ARG A 530 25.40 -28.04 -27.13
N THR A 531 26.02 -26.90 -27.38
CA THR A 531 25.27 -25.68 -27.69
C THR A 531 24.63 -25.76 -29.08
N ALA A 532 23.52 -25.04 -29.27
CA ALA A 532 22.89 -24.94 -30.59
C ALA A 532 23.79 -24.21 -31.57
N ALA A 533 23.68 -24.51 -32.85
CA ALA A 533 24.25 -23.67 -33.90
C ALA A 533 23.38 -22.41 -34.07
N SER A 534 23.99 -21.28 -34.46
CA SER A 534 23.24 -20.04 -34.70
C SER A 534 22.16 -20.23 -35.78
N GLY A 535 20.90 -19.99 -35.42
CA GLY A 535 19.75 -20.16 -36.33
C GLY A 535 19.33 -21.62 -36.54
N GLU A 536 19.88 -22.56 -35.76
CA GLU A 536 19.40 -23.94 -35.70
C GLU A 536 17.93 -23.95 -35.25
N SER A 537 17.11 -24.86 -35.78
CA SER A 537 15.69 -24.92 -35.41
C SER A 537 15.25 -26.34 -35.15
N MET A 538 14.26 -26.49 -34.27
CA MET A 538 13.64 -27.78 -33.95
C MET A 538 12.15 -27.63 -33.66
N THR A 539 11.39 -28.71 -33.84
CA THR A 539 9.98 -28.77 -33.43
C THR A 539 9.89 -29.42 -32.06
N THR A 540 9.33 -28.72 -31.08
CA THR A 540 9.11 -29.21 -29.71
C THR A 540 7.84 -30.06 -29.62
N LEU A 541 7.67 -30.80 -28.51
CA LEU A 541 6.51 -31.69 -28.27
C LEU A 541 5.14 -30.99 -28.28
N ASP A 542 5.10 -29.67 -28.10
CA ASP A 542 3.89 -28.84 -28.27
C ASP A 542 3.51 -28.60 -29.75
N GLY A 543 4.31 -29.09 -30.69
CA GLY A 543 4.12 -28.91 -32.13
C GLY A 543 4.64 -27.58 -32.68
N GLU A 544 5.23 -26.73 -31.85
CA GLU A 544 5.76 -25.44 -32.28
C GLU A 544 7.19 -25.56 -32.82
N LYS A 545 7.48 -24.83 -33.89
CA LYS A 545 8.84 -24.69 -34.42
C LYS A 545 9.58 -23.59 -33.65
N ARG A 546 10.71 -23.93 -33.05
CA ARG A 546 11.54 -23.03 -32.24
C ARG A 546 12.84 -22.71 -32.97
N GLU A 547 13.19 -21.42 -33.02
CA GLU A 547 14.53 -20.97 -33.43
C GLU A 547 15.44 -20.95 -32.20
N LEU A 548 16.61 -21.56 -32.33
CA LEU A 548 17.59 -21.71 -31.28
C LEU A 548 18.77 -20.77 -31.51
N THR A 549 19.35 -20.30 -30.41
CA THR A 549 20.52 -19.43 -30.42
C THR A 549 21.72 -20.13 -29.79
N ASP A 550 22.92 -19.67 -30.12
CA ASP A 550 24.20 -20.29 -29.75
C ASP A 550 24.50 -20.37 -28.25
N ASP A 551 23.77 -19.60 -27.43
CA ASP A 551 23.79 -19.66 -25.97
C ASP A 551 22.88 -20.74 -25.36
N MET A 552 22.02 -21.38 -26.18
CA MET A 552 21.12 -22.44 -25.75
C MET A 552 21.81 -23.80 -25.77
N LEU A 553 21.64 -24.59 -24.71
CA LEU A 553 22.08 -25.98 -24.66
C LEU A 553 21.03 -26.90 -25.28
N VAL A 554 21.47 -27.80 -26.16
CA VAL A 554 20.62 -28.81 -26.80
C VAL A 554 21.16 -30.21 -26.53
N ILE A 555 20.23 -31.17 -26.58
CA ILE A 555 20.55 -32.58 -26.69
C ILE A 555 20.35 -32.92 -28.16
N ALA A 556 21.38 -33.43 -28.81
CA ALA A 556 21.40 -33.76 -30.23
C ALA A 556 21.72 -35.25 -30.42
N ASP A 557 21.28 -35.81 -31.55
CA ASP A 557 21.83 -37.06 -32.06
C ASP A 557 23.09 -36.78 -32.90
N ALA A 558 23.56 -37.74 -33.70
CA ALA A 558 24.72 -37.55 -34.56
C ALA A 558 24.55 -36.43 -35.61
N GLN A 559 23.32 -36.04 -35.95
CA GLN A 559 23.00 -35.12 -37.06
C GLN A 559 22.26 -33.84 -36.63
N ARG A 560 21.36 -33.90 -35.64
CA ARG A 560 20.37 -32.85 -35.38
C ARG A 560 19.97 -32.74 -33.90
N PRO A 561 19.42 -31.60 -33.45
CA PRO A 561 18.89 -31.46 -32.10
C PRO A 561 17.60 -32.27 -31.95
N VAL A 562 17.49 -32.97 -30.81
CA VAL A 562 16.35 -33.83 -30.45
C VAL A 562 15.63 -33.33 -29.20
N ALA A 563 16.24 -32.47 -28.39
CA ALA A 563 15.59 -31.77 -27.28
C ALA A 563 16.30 -30.43 -26.95
N VAL A 564 15.55 -29.49 -26.38
CA VAL A 564 16.12 -28.31 -25.70
C VAL A 564 16.45 -28.73 -24.27
N ALA A 565 17.74 -28.72 -23.92
CA ALA A 565 18.23 -29.34 -22.70
C ALA A 565 17.59 -28.74 -21.44
N GLY A 566 16.96 -29.60 -20.64
CA GLY A 566 16.29 -29.20 -19.40
C GLY A 566 15.02 -28.37 -19.56
N VAL A 567 14.52 -28.17 -20.79
CA VAL A 567 13.30 -27.38 -21.07
C VAL A 567 12.20 -28.24 -21.68
N MET A 568 12.43 -28.80 -22.87
CA MET A 568 11.40 -29.52 -23.64
C MET A 568 12.01 -30.53 -24.61
N GLY A 569 11.39 -31.71 -24.70
CA GLY A 569 11.71 -32.70 -25.73
C GLY A 569 11.30 -32.25 -27.14
N GLY A 570 11.91 -32.85 -28.16
CA GLY A 570 11.56 -32.64 -29.57
C GLY A 570 10.57 -33.69 -30.08
N ALA A 571 9.63 -33.28 -30.93
CA ALA A 571 8.61 -34.16 -31.51
C ALA A 571 9.20 -35.28 -32.39
N THR A 572 10.38 -35.05 -32.98
CA THR A 572 11.02 -36.00 -33.91
C THR A 572 11.64 -37.22 -33.22
N SER A 573 11.82 -37.18 -31.90
CA SER A 573 12.45 -38.26 -31.11
C SER A 573 11.52 -38.86 -30.04
N GLU A 574 10.25 -38.45 -30.04
CA GLU A 574 9.23 -38.85 -29.07
C GLU A 574 8.93 -40.35 -29.10
N VAL A 575 8.62 -40.92 -27.93
CA VAL A 575 8.10 -42.29 -27.77
C VAL A 575 6.67 -42.36 -28.31
N ALA A 576 6.41 -43.29 -29.23
CA ALA A 576 5.08 -43.55 -29.81
C ALA A 576 4.55 -44.93 -29.39
N ASP A 577 3.29 -45.23 -29.69
CA ASP A 577 2.64 -46.51 -29.35
C ASP A 577 3.40 -47.75 -29.88
N GLY A 578 4.12 -47.59 -31.00
CA GLY A 578 4.93 -48.66 -31.61
C GLY A 578 6.37 -48.77 -31.11
N THR A 579 6.81 -47.92 -30.18
CA THR A 579 8.20 -47.91 -29.70
C THR A 579 8.51 -49.16 -28.87
N THR A 580 9.55 -49.89 -29.23
CA THR A 580 9.97 -51.14 -28.55
C THR A 580 11.28 -51.00 -27.78
N VAL A 581 12.08 -49.99 -28.09
CA VAL A 581 13.37 -49.71 -27.45
C VAL A 581 13.47 -48.22 -27.19
N ILE A 582 13.82 -47.83 -25.97
CA ILE A 582 13.99 -46.43 -25.57
C ILE A 582 15.39 -46.15 -25.02
N VAL A 583 15.79 -44.88 -25.09
CA VAL A 583 16.92 -44.32 -24.33
C VAL A 583 16.36 -43.42 -23.25
N LEU A 584 16.59 -43.78 -21.99
CA LEU A 584 16.31 -42.91 -20.85
C LEU A 584 17.45 -41.91 -20.68
N GLU A 585 17.07 -40.67 -20.40
CA GLU A 585 17.93 -39.56 -20.02
C GLU A 585 17.72 -39.22 -18.54
N SER A 586 18.82 -38.99 -17.83
CA SER A 586 18.83 -38.20 -16.61
C SER A 586 20.10 -37.35 -16.56
N ALA A 587 19.98 -36.04 -16.37
CA ALA A 587 21.12 -35.13 -16.45
C ALA A 587 21.12 -34.05 -15.36
N CYS A 588 22.23 -33.36 -15.21
CA CYS A 588 22.39 -32.15 -14.43
C CYS A 588 22.81 -31.02 -15.37
N PHE A 589 22.03 -29.95 -15.43
CA PHE A 589 22.28 -28.79 -16.29
C PHE A 589 22.59 -27.54 -15.46
N ASN A 590 23.30 -26.60 -16.07
CA ASN A 590 23.56 -25.30 -15.48
C ASN A 590 22.25 -24.50 -15.31
N PRO A 591 21.88 -24.09 -14.08
CA PRO A 591 20.57 -23.46 -13.82
C PRO A 591 20.34 -22.16 -14.59
N LEU A 592 21.38 -21.33 -14.71
CA LEU A 592 21.30 -20.03 -15.39
C LEU A 592 21.13 -20.18 -16.91
N SER A 593 21.72 -21.22 -17.50
CA SER A 593 21.52 -21.54 -18.92
C SER A 593 20.09 -22.00 -19.20
N VAL A 594 19.56 -22.93 -18.42
CA VAL A 594 18.18 -23.42 -18.57
C VAL A 594 17.18 -22.28 -18.38
N ARG A 595 17.38 -21.42 -17.37
CA ARG A 595 16.52 -20.27 -17.09
C ARG A 595 16.45 -19.27 -18.26
N ARG A 596 17.62 -18.87 -18.80
CA ARG A 596 17.69 -17.97 -19.96
C ARG A 596 16.99 -18.57 -21.18
N THR A 597 17.21 -19.87 -21.42
CA THR A 597 16.62 -20.61 -22.54
C THR A 597 15.10 -20.72 -22.41
N SER A 598 14.60 -21.15 -21.25
CA SER A 598 13.17 -21.26 -20.93
C SER A 598 12.44 -19.92 -21.12
N ARG A 599 13.04 -18.80 -20.67
CA ARG A 599 12.51 -17.44 -20.87
C ARG A 599 12.50 -17.01 -22.33
N LYS A 600 13.62 -17.15 -23.03
CA LYS A 600 13.78 -16.72 -24.42
C LYS A 600 12.83 -17.47 -25.37
N LEU A 601 12.55 -18.73 -25.05
CA LEU A 601 11.57 -19.56 -25.77
C LEU A 601 10.15 -19.43 -25.20
N MET A 602 9.92 -18.69 -24.11
CA MET A 602 8.64 -18.59 -23.41
C MET A 602 8.03 -19.96 -23.05
N LEU A 603 8.88 -20.91 -22.64
CA LEU A 603 8.51 -22.28 -22.28
C LEU A 603 8.75 -22.55 -20.80
N LYS A 604 7.69 -22.69 -20.01
CA LYS A 604 7.76 -23.10 -18.60
C LYS A 604 7.28 -24.54 -18.45
N THR A 605 8.13 -25.45 -17.98
CA THR A 605 7.81 -26.87 -17.78
C THR A 605 8.18 -27.33 -16.38
N GLU A 606 7.64 -28.47 -15.93
CA GLU A 606 8.04 -29.10 -14.66
C GLU A 606 9.55 -29.38 -14.58
N ALA A 607 10.17 -29.69 -15.72
CA ALA A 607 11.60 -29.88 -15.85
C ALA A 607 12.35 -28.54 -15.73
N SER A 608 11.97 -27.53 -16.50
CA SER A 608 12.67 -26.24 -16.50
C SER A 608 12.58 -25.56 -15.14
N MET A 609 11.45 -25.66 -14.45
CA MET A 609 11.26 -25.15 -13.09
C MET A 609 12.23 -25.76 -12.07
N ARG A 610 12.58 -27.04 -12.22
CA ARG A 610 13.51 -27.70 -11.29
C ARG A 610 14.96 -27.43 -11.67
N PHE A 611 15.29 -27.54 -12.95
CA PHE A 611 16.65 -27.25 -13.44
C PHE A 611 17.06 -25.79 -13.22
N GLU A 612 16.16 -24.81 -13.41
CA GLU A 612 16.45 -23.38 -13.22
C GLU A 612 16.81 -23.02 -11.76
N ARG A 613 16.48 -23.87 -10.79
CA ARG A 613 16.78 -23.71 -9.36
C ARG A 613 18.02 -24.50 -8.90
N GLY A 614 18.51 -25.42 -9.73
CA GLY A 614 19.64 -26.29 -9.42
C GLY A 614 19.23 -27.61 -8.75
N LEU A 615 19.85 -28.71 -9.19
CA LEU A 615 19.57 -30.07 -8.73
C LEU A 615 20.85 -30.77 -8.26
N ASP A 616 20.69 -31.82 -7.45
CA ASP A 616 21.84 -32.58 -6.93
C ASP A 616 22.56 -33.30 -8.09
N PRO A 617 23.84 -32.98 -8.37
CA PRO A 617 24.58 -33.61 -9.46
C PRO A 617 24.86 -35.10 -9.22
N ARG A 618 24.57 -35.62 -8.01
CA ARG A 618 24.64 -37.06 -7.72
C ARG A 618 23.38 -37.82 -8.12
N LEU A 619 22.24 -37.15 -8.22
CA LEU A 619 20.92 -37.74 -8.41
C LEU A 619 20.70 -38.42 -9.77
N PRO A 620 21.31 -37.97 -10.91
CA PRO A 620 20.99 -38.54 -12.22
C PRO A 620 21.11 -40.07 -12.32
N VAL A 621 22.18 -40.65 -11.75
CA VAL A 621 22.37 -42.10 -11.78
C VAL A 621 21.36 -42.82 -10.89
N THR A 622 21.08 -42.31 -9.69
CA THR A 622 20.11 -42.95 -8.79
C THR A 622 18.69 -42.86 -9.33
N ALA A 623 18.32 -41.74 -9.97
CA ALA A 623 17.05 -41.60 -10.66
C ALA A 623 16.93 -42.57 -11.85
N MET A 624 18.01 -42.75 -12.61
CA MET A 624 18.08 -43.74 -13.69
C MET A 624 17.84 -45.16 -13.16
N GLU A 625 18.55 -45.56 -12.11
CA GLU A 625 18.36 -46.88 -11.49
C GLU A 625 16.92 -47.07 -10.99
N ARG A 626 16.30 -46.02 -10.42
CA ARG A 626 14.90 -46.04 -9.99
C ARG A 626 13.93 -46.17 -11.15
N ALA A 627 14.13 -45.45 -12.25
CA ALA A 627 13.29 -45.54 -13.44
C ALA A 627 13.35 -46.95 -14.05
N CYS A 628 14.56 -47.52 -14.21
CA CYS A 628 14.75 -48.88 -14.67
C CYS A 628 14.05 -49.91 -13.76
N ALA A 629 14.20 -49.77 -12.44
CA ALA A 629 13.52 -50.64 -11.48
C ALA A 629 12.00 -50.53 -11.56
N LEU A 630 11.45 -49.33 -11.77
CA LEU A 630 10.01 -49.12 -11.93
C LEU A 630 9.49 -49.75 -13.22
N LEU A 631 10.18 -49.59 -14.35
CA LEU A 631 9.81 -50.24 -15.62
C LEU A 631 9.67 -51.76 -15.47
N GLU A 632 10.63 -52.39 -14.78
CA GLU A 632 10.59 -53.83 -14.50
C GLU A 632 9.47 -54.18 -13.51
N THR A 633 9.29 -53.40 -12.45
CA THR A 633 8.29 -53.63 -11.41
C THR A 633 6.87 -53.59 -11.97
N ILE A 634 6.58 -52.62 -12.85
CA ILE A 634 5.26 -52.49 -13.48
C ILE A 634 5.09 -53.40 -14.71
N GLY A 635 6.13 -54.12 -15.11
CA GLY A 635 6.11 -54.98 -16.29
C GLY A 635 6.07 -54.23 -17.63
N ALA A 636 6.48 -52.96 -17.64
CA ALA A 636 6.52 -52.12 -18.85
C ALA A 636 7.77 -52.36 -19.70
N GLY A 637 8.83 -52.92 -19.12
CA GLY A 637 10.08 -53.16 -19.84
C GLY A 637 11.21 -53.64 -18.96
N LYS A 638 12.38 -53.84 -19.57
CA LYS A 638 13.62 -54.25 -18.89
C LYS A 638 14.80 -53.43 -19.40
N ALA A 639 15.62 -52.91 -18.49
CA ALA A 639 16.84 -52.23 -18.87
C ALA A 639 17.87 -53.21 -19.43
N ARG A 640 18.53 -52.84 -20.52
CA ARG A 640 19.77 -53.48 -20.95
C ARG A 640 20.83 -53.04 -19.93
N ALA A 641 21.59 -53.98 -19.37
CA ALA A 641 22.24 -53.88 -18.04
C ALA A 641 23.26 -52.73 -17.79
N THR A 642 23.36 -51.73 -18.66
CA THR A 642 24.39 -50.70 -18.69
C THR A 642 23.79 -49.31 -18.51
N VAL A 643 24.24 -48.56 -17.49
CA VAL A 643 24.07 -47.10 -17.41
C VAL A 643 25.35 -46.43 -17.90
N VAL A 644 25.23 -45.55 -18.89
CA VAL A 644 26.32 -44.69 -19.34
C VAL A 644 26.33 -43.44 -18.46
N ASP A 645 27.30 -43.34 -17.56
CA ASP A 645 27.53 -42.15 -16.74
C ASP A 645 28.70 -41.34 -17.31
N ARG A 646 28.44 -40.08 -17.64
CA ARG A 646 29.45 -39.11 -18.04
C ARG A 646 29.44 -37.96 -17.04
N TYR A 647 30.52 -37.85 -16.26
CA TYR A 647 30.68 -36.81 -15.24
C TYR A 647 32.04 -36.10 -15.38
N PRO A 648 32.27 -35.33 -16.46
CA PRO A 648 33.57 -34.71 -16.75
C PRO A 648 34.00 -33.70 -15.67
N GLN A 649 33.07 -32.99 -15.05
CA GLN A 649 33.35 -31.99 -14.00
C GLN A 649 32.67 -32.36 -12.69
N ARG A 650 33.36 -33.14 -11.86
CA ARG A 650 32.84 -33.60 -10.57
C ARG A 650 32.70 -32.45 -9.57
N ILE A 651 31.52 -32.33 -8.97
CA ILE A 651 31.20 -31.30 -7.96
C ILE A 651 31.39 -31.91 -6.58
N GLU A 652 32.33 -31.38 -5.81
CA GLU A 652 32.65 -31.85 -4.46
C GLU A 652 31.81 -31.14 -3.38
N PRO A 653 31.42 -31.83 -2.28
CA PRO A 653 30.74 -31.21 -1.14
C PRO A 653 31.61 -30.11 -0.49
N ARG A 654 30.99 -28.99 -0.13
CA ARG A 654 31.65 -27.91 0.62
C ARG A 654 31.59 -28.14 2.13
N THR A 655 32.55 -27.56 2.85
CA THR A 655 32.56 -27.55 4.33
C THR A 655 32.52 -26.12 4.85
N LEU A 656 31.65 -25.86 5.81
CA LEU A 656 31.41 -24.55 6.42
C LEU A 656 31.62 -24.63 7.93
N LYS A 657 32.06 -23.52 8.53
CA LYS A 657 32.17 -23.39 9.99
C LYS A 657 30.85 -22.90 10.58
N LEU A 658 30.44 -23.45 11.70
CA LEU A 658 29.28 -23.03 12.49
C LEU A 658 29.70 -22.71 13.93
N ARG A 659 29.76 -21.42 14.27
CA ARG A 659 30.20 -20.89 15.57
C ARG A 659 29.03 -20.78 16.53
N ARG A 660 29.22 -21.22 17.79
CA ARG A 660 28.21 -21.11 18.85
C ARG A 660 27.81 -19.66 19.12
N SER A 661 28.80 -18.76 19.15
CA SER A 661 28.59 -17.34 19.39
C SER A 661 27.75 -16.67 18.29
N LYS A 662 27.88 -17.10 17.04
CA LYS A 662 27.10 -16.57 15.92
C LYS A 662 25.64 -17.05 15.97
N ILE A 663 25.39 -18.30 16.38
CA ILE A 663 24.02 -18.79 16.64
C ILE A 663 23.35 -17.93 17.72
N SER A 664 23.98 -17.77 18.88
CA SER A 664 23.39 -17.00 19.98
C SER A 664 23.27 -15.51 19.67
N GLY A 665 24.26 -14.94 18.98
CA GLY A 665 24.27 -13.53 18.60
C GLY A 665 23.23 -13.16 17.55
N LEU A 666 22.89 -14.09 16.64
CA LEU A 666 21.86 -13.84 15.62
C LEU A 666 20.45 -14.13 16.14
N LEU A 667 20.25 -15.23 16.86
CA LEU A 667 18.93 -15.66 17.33
C LEU A 667 18.47 -14.96 18.61
N GLY A 668 19.40 -14.37 19.37
CA GLY A 668 19.10 -13.79 20.69
C GLY A 668 18.89 -14.84 21.80
N THR A 669 19.18 -16.12 21.50
CA THR A 669 19.12 -17.23 22.46
C THR A 669 20.10 -18.35 22.07
N SER A 670 20.57 -19.12 23.04
CA SER A 670 21.40 -20.30 22.79
C SER A 670 20.54 -21.51 22.40
N VAL A 671 20.98 -22.27 21.39
CA VAL A 671 20.37 -23.56 21.03
C VAL A 671 21.16 -24.70 21.65
N PRO A 672 20.53 -25.69 22.33
CA PRO A 672 21.24 -26.84 22.89
C PRO A 672 22.04 -27.62 21.83
N GLU A 673 23.25 -28.06 22.15
CA GLU A 673 24.13 -28.76 21.19
C GLU A 673 23.50 -30.04 20.62
N GLY A 674 22.76 -30.77 21.46
CA GLY A 674 22.03 -31.95 21.04
C GLY A 674 20.98 -31.66 19.97
N ASP A 675 20.33 -30.50 20.04
CA ASP A 675 19.37 -30.05 19.02
C ASP A 675 20.08 -29.65 17.73
N VAL A 676 21.18 -28.89 17.82
CA VAL A 676 21.98 -28.50 16.64
C VAL A 676 22.43 -29.73 15.86
N LYS A 677 23.03 -30.71 16.55
CA LYS A 677 23.51 -31.95 15.95
C LYS A 677 22.36 -32.74 15.32
N ARG A 678 21.29 -32.99 16.08
CA ARG A 678 20.12 -33.76 15.63
C ARG A 678 19.50 -33.15 14.38
N ILE A 679 19.29 -31.82 14.37
CA ILE A 679 18.66 -31.12 13.25
C ILE A 679 19.52 -31.26 11.99
N LEU A 680 20.80 -30.88 12.06
CA LEU A 680 21.67 -30.89 10.89
C LEU A 680 21.94 -32.31 10.37
N GLU A 681 22.16 -33.28 11.24
CA GLU A 681 22.36 -34.68 10.81
C GLU A 681 21.10 -35.28 10.17
N SER A 682 19.91 -34.99 10.70
CA SER A 682 18.63 -35.44 10.13
C SER A 682 18.35 -34.84 8.76
N LEU A 683 18.74 -33.57 8.55
CA LEU A 683 18.69 -32.91 7.23
C LEU A 683 19.76 -33.45 6.26
N GLY A 684 20.70 -34.25 6.77
CA GLY A 684 21.75 -34.94 6.03
C GLY A 684 23.03 -34.13 5.84
N PHE A 685 23.27 -33.12 6.68
CA PHE A 685 24.59 -32.54 6.86
C PHE A 685 25.47 -33.51 7.66
N THR A 686 26.79 -33.43 7.46
CA THR A 686 27.75 -34.21 8.25
C THR A 686 28.54 -33.28 9.15
N LEU A 687 28.44 -33.48 10.46
CA LEU A 687 29.20 -32.70 11.44
C LEU A 687 30.47 -33.45 11.80
N ARG A 688 31.61 -32.77 11.78
CA ARG A 688 32.84 -33.25 12.42
C ARG A 688 32.77 -33.02 13.93
N GLU A 689 33.75 -33.55 14.68
CA GLU A 689 33.82 -33.39 16.14
C GLU A 689 33.69 -31.92 16.55
N ALA A 690 32.88 -31.69 17.59
CA ALA A 690 32.63 -30.36 18.12
C ALA A 690 33.89 -29.83 18.82
N THR A 691 34.24 -28.57 18.55
CA THR A 691 35.26 -27.83 19.31
C THR A 691 34.58 -26.89 20.30
N GLU A 692 35.31 -26.24 21.23
CA GLU A 692 34.76 -25.17 22.08
C GLU A 692 34.13 -24.03 21.24
N SER A 693 34.70 -23.75 20.08
CA SER A 693 34.28 -22.63 19.22
C SER A 693 33.03 -22.94 18.36
N GLY A 694 32.85 -24.18 17.92
CA GLY A 694 31.84 -24.52 16.92
C GLY A 694 31.95 -25.93 16.34
N TRP A 695 31.39 -26.10 15.14
CA TRP A 695 31.42 -27.32 14.33
C TRP A 695 31.93 -27.03 12.91
N ASP A 696 32.61 -28.00 12.29
CA ASP A 696 32.81 -28.04 10.84
C ASP A 696 31.70 -28.89 10.22
N VAL A 697 30.93 -28.31 9.30
CA VAL A 697 29.73 -28.91 8.72
C VAL A 697 29.92 -29.12 7.23
N THR A 698 29.90 -30.38 6.78
CA THR A 698 29.90 -30.72 5.36
C THR A 698 28.48 -30.69 4.80
N VAL A 699 28.28 -29.86 3.77
CA VAL A 699 27.00 -29.60 3.13
C VAL A 699 26.72 -30.66 2.07
N PRO A 700 25.54 -31.31 2.07
CA PRO A 700 25.19 -32.26 1.02
C PRO A 700 24.98 -31.52 -0.31
N THR A 701 25.46 -32.08 -1.43
CA THR A 701 25.43 -31.43 -2.77
C THR A 701 24.05 -31.05 -3.28
N ARG A 702 22.97 -31.63 -2.72
CA ARG A 702 21.58 -31.24 -3.01
C ARG A 702 21.18 -29.87 -2.44
N ARG A 703 21.86 -29.38 -1.41
CA ARG A 703 21.59 -28.09 -0.76
C ARG A 703 22.39 -27.01 -1.45
N VAL A 704 21.88 -26.56 -2.58
CA VAL A 704 22.48 -25.52 -3.44
C VAL A 704 22.42 -24.12 -2.80
N ASP A 705 21.49 -23.95 -1.85
CA ASP A 705 21.25 -22.73 -1.08
C ASP A 705 22.26 -22.52 0.07
N VAL A 706 22.82 -23.59 0.63
CA VAL A 706 23.70 -23.50 1.80
C VAL A 706 25.14 -23.26 1.38
N THR A 707 25.59 -22.03 1.50
CA THR A 707 26.91 -21.57 1.03
C THR A 707 27.75 -20.85 2.09
N ARG A 708 27.13 -20.44 3.20
CA ARG A 708 27.65 -19.60 4.28
C ARG A 708 27.21 -20.12 5.65
N GLU A 709 27.84 -19.62 6.70
CA GLU A 709 27.53 -19.98 8.08
C GLU A 709 26.08 -19.64 8.48
N VAL A 710 25.56 -18.49 8.03
CA VAL A 710 24.20 -18.04 8.37
C VAL A 710 23.12 -18.97 7.79
N ASP A 711 23.34 -19.56 6.60
CA ASP A 711 22.42 -20.55 6.02
C ASP A 711 22.28 -21.79 6.94
N LEU A 712 23.35 -22.18 7.65
CA LEU A 712 23.29 -23.24 8.66
C LEU A 712 22.54 -22.81 9.92
N ILE A 713 22.69 -21.55 10.34
CA ILE A 713 21.96 -20.99 11.48
C ILE A 713 20.46 -20.94 11.16
N GLU A 714 20.08 -20.62 9.91
CA GLU A 714 18.69 -20.68 9.45
C GLU A 714 18.11 -22.09 9.59
N GLU A 715 18.82 -23.12 9.13
CA GLU A 715 18.36 -24.52 9.26
C GLU A 715 18.15 -24.94 10.72
N VAL A 716 19.08 -24.55 11.59
CA VAL A 716 18.96 -24.76 13.04
C VAL A 716 17.76 -24.01 13.60
N ALA A 717 17.59 -22.74 13.25
CA ALA A 717 16.54 -21.89 13.80
C ALA A 717 15.14 -22.34 13.35
N ARG A 718 14.97 -22.69 12.08
CA ARG A 718 13.71 -23.17 11.48
C ARG A 718 13.21 -24.44 12.17
N HIS A 719 14.09 -25.40 12.43
CA HIS A 719 13.77 -26.67 13.09
C HIS A 719 13.78 -26.62 14.62
N TYR A 720 14.54 -25.70 15.23
CA TYR A 720 14.43 -25.41 16.66
C TYR A 720 13.08 -24.77 16.98
N GLY A 721 12.66 -23.81 16.14
CA GLY A 721 11.37 -23.11 16.17
C GLY A 721 11.49 -21.63 16.53
N PHE A 722 10.99 -20.76 15.65
CA PHE A 722 10.96 -19.31 15.90
C PHE A 722 9.98 -18.95 17.04
N ASP A 723 9.01 -19.83 17.32
CA ASP A 723 8.10 -19.74 18.46
C ASP A 723 8.83 -19.76 19.80
N LYS A 724 9.97 -20.48 19.90
CA LYS A 724 10.78 -20.57 21.12
C LYS A 724 11.70 -19.36 21.35
N LEU A 725 11.86 -18.48 20.37
CA LEU A 725 12.67 -17.28 20.54
C LEU A 725 11.99 -16.35 21.56
N PRO A 726 12.74 -15.70 22.46
CA PRO A 726 12.17 -14.70 23.35
C PRO A 726 11.65 -13.50 22.54
N SER A 727 10.67 -12.77 23.10
CA SER A 727 10.25 -11.48 22.55
C SER A 727 11.00 -10.37 23.30
N THR A 728 11.98 -9.76 22.65
CA THR A 728 12.79 -8.67 23.20
C THR A 728 12.63 -7.39 22.37
N PHE A 729 13.15 -6.27 22.85
CA PHE A 729 13.13 -5.00 22.11
C PHE A 729 14.55 -4.47 21.91
N PRO A 730 14.85 -3.89 20.72
CA PRO A 730 16.07 -3.15 20.50
C PRO A 730 16.25 -2.03 21.53
N ALA A 731 17.34 -2.05 22.31
CA ALA A 731 17.62 -1.01 23.30
C ALA A 731 17.63 0.39 22.67
N LEU A 732 16.83 1.33 23.17
CA LEU A 732 16.83 2.73 22.73
C LEU A 732 18.04 3.44 23.37
N THR A 733 19.14 3.56 22.63
CA THR A 733 20.38 4.17 23.13
C THR A 733 20.47 5.68 22.88
N PHE A 734 19.53 6.26 22.14
CA PHE A 734 19.43 7.69 21.81
C PHE A 734 17.97 8.09 21.53
N ALA A 735 17.66 9.38 21.64
CA ALA A 735 16.34 9.91 21.29
C ALA A 735 16.14 9.89 19.75
N PRO A 736 14.95 9.52 19.25
CA PRO A 736 14.67 9.57 17.82
C PRO A 736 14.72 11.01 17.30
N PRO A 737 15.25 11.24 16.08
CA PRO A 737 15.19 12.55 15.46
C PRO A 737 13.72 12.91 15.12
N PRO A 738 13.38 14.21 15.01
CA PRO A 738 12.09 14.63 14.47
C PRO A 738 11.90 14.09 13.05
N ASN A 739 10.65 13.90 12.63
CA ASN A 739 10.34 13.52 11.26
C ASN A 739 10.54 14.69 10.28
N ASP A 740 10.60 14.37 8.99
CA ASP A 740 10.59 15.36 7.92
C ASP A 740 9.36 16.29 8.05
N PRO A 741 9.54 17.63 8.11
CA PRO A 741 8.43 18.59 8.18
C PRO A 741 7.37 18.45 7.08
N ARG A 742 7.73 17.87 5.93
CA ARG A 742 6.83 17.56 4.81
C ARG A 742 5.69 16.66 5.23
N ILE A 743 5.96 15.67 6.09
CA ILE A 743 4.97 14.71 6.58
C ILE A 743 3.93 15.44 7.44
N GLY A 744 4.40 16.27 8.38
CA GLY A 744 3.54 17.09 9.22
C GLY A 744 2.68 18.08 8.41
N ARG A 745 3.27 18.75 7.41
CA ARG A 745 2.55 19.66 6.51
C ARG A 745 1.48 18.94 5.70
N ALA A 746 1.79 17.77 5.12
CA ALA A 746 0.82 17.00 4.35
C ALA A 746 -0.35 16.51 5.22
N ARG A 747 -0.10 16.14 6.49
CA ARG A 747 -1.15 15.83 7.48
C ARG A 747 -2.02 17.07 7.81
N HIS A 748 -1.40 18.23 7.94
CA HIS A 748 -2.10 19.50 8.18
C HIS A 748 -3.00 19.87 6.99
N LEU A 749 -2.49 19.80 5.76
CA LEU A 749 -3.27 20.06 4.54
C LEU A 749 -4.50 19.17 4.43
N ARG A 750 -4.37 17.86 4.69
CA ARG A 750 -5.52 16.93 4.73
C ARG A 750 -6.57 17.35 5.74
N THR A 751 -6.13 17.79 6.93
CA THR A 751 -7.04 18.29 7.97
C THR A 751 -7.78 19.53 7.51
N VAL A 752 -7.08 20.48 6.86
CA VAL A 752 -7.67 21.70 6.32
C VAL A 752 -8.68 21.40 5.21
N MET A 753 -8.34 20.53 4.26
CA MET A 753 -9.23 20.18 3.16
C MET A 753 -10.49 19.43 3.63
N THR A 754 -10.34 18.50 4.57
CA THR A 754 -11.48 17.79 5.15
C THR A 754 -12.38 18.72 5.98
N ALA A 755 -11.79 19.67 6.72
CA ALA A 755 -12.55 20.72 7.40
C ALA A 755 -13.29 21.66 6.42
N ALA A 756 -12.76 21.84 5.20
CA ALA A 756 -13.41 22.58 4.12
C ALA A 756 -14.48 21.75 3.35
N GLY A 757 -14.74 20.52 3.77
CA GLY A 757 -15.78 19.66 3.19
C GLY A 757 -15.31 18.77 2.03
N PHE A 758 -14.01 18.70 1.73
CA PHE A 758 -13.46 17.85 0.67
C PHE A 758 -13.08 16.47 1.19
N SER A 759 -13.46 15.42 0.46
CA SER A 759 -13.05 14.05 0.76
C SER A 759 -11.81 13.65 -0.02
N GLU A 760 -10.89 12.95 0.64
CA GLU A 760 -9.63 12.52 0.03
C GLU A 760 -9.88 11.34 -0.92
N ALA A 761 -9.39 11.46 -2.15
CA ALA A 761 -9.33 10.40 -3.14
C ALA A 761 -7.90 9.86 -3.25
N MET A 762 -7.78 8.60 -3.65
CA MET A 762 -6.51 7.97 -4.02
C MET A 762 -6.67 7.36 -5.41
N THR A 763 -6.08 8.00 -6.41
CA THR A 763 -6.20 7.60 -7.81
C THR A 763 -4.89 7.02 -8.35
N PHE A 764 -4.95 6.29 -9.46
CA PHE A 764 -3.76 5.71 -10.10
C PHE A 764 -2.77 6.79 -10.54
N GLY A 765 -1.47 6.49 -10.42
CA GLY A 765 -0.38 7.34 -10.88
C GLY A 765 -0.17 7.35 -12.40
N PHE A 766 -0.92 6.54 -13.13
CA PHE A 766 -0.87 6.39 -14.58
C PHE A 766 -2.28 6.51 -15.19
N VAL A 767 -2.33 7.02 -16.43
CA VAL A 767 -3.57 7.33 -17.16
C VAL A 767 -3.37 7.10 -18.66
N ALA A 768 -4.46 7.18 -19.44
CA ALA A 768 -4.39 7.17 -20.88
C ALA A 768 -3.70 8.43 -21.42
N SER A 769 -2.91 8.29 -22.49
CA SER A 769 -2.21 9.43 -23.12
C SER A 769 -3.15 10.57 -23.51
N ALA A 770 -4.36 10.23 -24.01
CA ALA A 770 -5.36 11.21 -24.41
C ALA A 770 -5.93 11.99 -23.21
N ALA A 771 -6.07 11.36 -22.04
CA ALA A 771 -6.53 12.02 -20.82
C ALA A 771 -5.42 12.89 -20.19
N ALA A 772 -4.16 12.51 -20.35
CA ALA A 772 -3.02 13.27 -19.86
C ALA A 772 -2.68 14.50 -20.71
N ALA A 773 -2.80 14.37 -22.04
CA ALA A 773 -2.36 15.37 -23.02
C ALA A 773 -2.82 16.81 -22.72
N PRO A 774 -4.07 17.09 -22.34
CA PRO A 774 -4.50 18.46 -22.04
C PRO A 774 -3.73 19.10 -20.88
N PHE A 775 -3.23 18.30 -19.94
CA PHE A 775 -2.61 18.77 -18.69
C PHE A 775 -1.07 18.79 -18.75
N ALA A 776 -0.48 18.59 -19.93
CA ALA A 776 0.96 18.64 -20.15
C ALA A 776 1.29 19.47 -21.39
N SER A 777 2.47 20.10 -21.40
CA SER A 777 3.03 20.67 -22.62
C SER A 777 3.46 19.56 -23.59
N GLU A 778 3.58 19.90 -24.87
CA GLU A 778 4.02 18.96 -25.90
C GLU A 778 5.39 18.35 -25.53
N GLY A 779 5.50 17.02 -25.60
CA GLY A 779 6.72 16.27 -25.26
C GLY A 779 6.96 16.03 -23.77
N GLU A 780 6.12 16.54 -22.86
CA GLU A 780 6.34 16.40 -21.41
C GLU A 780 5.80 15.10 -20.78
N LEU A 781 4.99 14.34 -21.51
CA LEU A 781 4.44 13.07 -21.03
C LEU A 781 5.56 12.03 -20.82
N ALA A 782 5.38 11.20 -19.79
CA ALA A 782 6.29 10.11 -19.42
C ALA A 782 5.65 8.75 -19.75
N PRO A 783 5.96 8.12 -20.90
CA PRO A 783 5.40 6.83 -21.30
C PRO A 783 6.00 5.68 -20.50
N ILE A 784 5.15 4.71 -20.19
CA ILE A 784 5.55 3.41 -19.65
C ILE A 784 5.93 2.52 -20.83
N ALA A 785 7.11 1.91 -20.80
CA ALA A 785 7.64 1.08 -21.88
C ALA A 785 6.84 -0.21 -22.08
N ASN A 786 6.27 -0.74 -21.00
CA ASN A 786 5.54 -2.00 -20.93
C ASN A 786 4.20 -1.82 -20.19
N PRO A 787 3.29 -0.98 -20.71
CA PRO A 787 2.06 -0.64 -20.02
C PRO A 787 1.15 -1.87 -19.90
N LEU A 788 0.30 -1.86 -18.87
CA LEU A 788 -0.71 -2.91 -18.65
C LEU A 788 -1.81 -2.86 -19.72
N SER A 789 -2.17 -1.66 -20.17
CA SER A 789 -3.13 -1.39 -21.23
C SER A 789 -2.98 0.06 -21.71
N GLU A 790 -3.67 0.42 -22.79
CA GLU A 790 -3.76 1.80 -23.30
C GLU A 790 -4.32 2.80 -22.26
N ASN A 791 -5.14 2.33 -21.32
CA ASN A 791 -5.68 3.17 -20.24
C ASN A 791 -4.62 3.55 -19.20
N PHE A 792 -3.46 2.90 -19.21
CA PHE A 792 -2.34 3.08 -18.28
C PHE A 792 -1.02 3.30 -19.04
N ALA A 793 -1.08 4.00 -20.18
CA ALA A 793 0.04 4.16 -21.10
C ALA A 793 1.13 5.14 -20.59
N VAL A 794 0.75 6.16 -19.82
CA VAL A 794 1.67 7.21 -19.35
C VAL A 794 1.50 7.48 -17.86
N LEU A 795 2.57 7.95 -17.20
CA LEU A 795 2.46 8.54 -15.87
C LEU A 795 1.69 9.86 -15.93
N ARG A 796 0.88 10.14 -14.91
CA ARG A 796 0.02 11.33 -14.89
C ARG A 796 0.84 12.62 -14.74
N PRO A 797 0.69 13.61 -15.62
CA PRO A 797 1.36 14.92 -15.50
C PRO A 797 0.69 15.84 -14.47
N SER A 798 -0.53 15.50 -14.06
CA SER A 798 -1.35 16.19 -13.07
C SER A 798 -2.23 15.14 -12.36
N ALA A 799 -2.65 15.40 -11.12
CA ALA A 799 -3.65 14.57 -10.45
C ALA A 799 -5.10 14.87 -10.93
N LEU A 800 -5.30 15.97 -11.67
CA LEU A 800 -6.62 16.41 -12.14
C LEU A 800 -7.35 15.42 -13.06
N PRO A 801 -6.75 14.81 -14.10
CA PRO A 801 -7.46 13.87 -14.97
C PRO A 801 -8.13 12.75 -14.16
N SER A 802 -7.36 12.15 -13.25
CA SER A 802 -7.81 11.04 -12.42
C SER A 802 -8.86 11.47 -11.38
N LEU A 803 -8.74 12.69 -10.82
CA LEU A 803 -9.76 13.26 -9.94
C LEU A 803 -11.07 13.54 -10.69
N VAL A 804 -11.00 14.00 -11.93
CA VAL A 804 -12.18 14.23 -12.78
C VAL A 804 -12.85 12.90 -13.14
N ASP A 805 -12.09 11.85 -13.43
CA ASP A 805 -12.63 10.49 -13.59
C ASP A 805 -13.34 10.00 -12.32
N ALA A 806 -12.80 10.32 -11.14
CA ALA A 806 -13.43 10.00 -9.86
C ALA A 806 -14.73 10.82 -9.64
N VAL A 807 -14.76 12.09 -10.05
CA VAL A 807 -16.00 12.89 -10.07
C VAL A 807 -17.02 12.26 -11.02
N ALA A 808 -16.62 11.88 -12.22
CA ALA A 808 -17.47 11.22 -13.21
C ALA A 808 -18.03 9.89 -12.70
N HIS A 809 -17.21 9.10 -12.00
CA HIS A 809 -17.63 7.86 -11.36
C HIS A 809 -18.75 8.07 -10.33
N ASN A 810 -18.66 9.13 -9.52
CA ASN A 810 -19.67 9.50 -8.53
C ASN A 810 -20.92 10.09 -9.19
N ARG A 811 -20.77 10.92 -10.22
CA ARG A 811 -21.90 11.48 -10.99
C ARG A 811 -22.73 10.39 -11.67
N ARG A 812 -22.09 9.35 -12.20
CA ARG A 812 -22.77 8.14 -12.73
C ARG A 812 -23.53 7.34 -11.65
N ARG A 813 -23.29 7.61 -10.37
CA ARG A 813 -23.98 7.03 -9.20
C ARG A 813 -24.89 8.05 -8.52
N GLU A 814 -25.40 8.99 -9.31
CA GLU A 814 -26.40 9.98 -8.92
C GLU A 814 -25.93 10.95 -7.81
N GLN A 815 -24.62 11.02 -7.55
CA GLN A 815 -24.05 11.99 -6.60
C GLN A 815 -23.80 13.31 -7.32
N ARG A 816 -24.69 14.30 -7.15
CA ARG A 816 -24.53 15.64 -7.72
C ARG A 816 -23.39 16.43 -7.07
N ASP A 817 -23.36 16.46 -5.74
CA ASP A 817 -22.47 17.35 -5.00
C ASP A 817 -21.20 16.61 -4.61
N VAL A 818 -20.13 16.80 -5.38
CA VAL A 818 -18.88 16.06 -5.23
C VAL A 818 -17.73 17.02 -4.98
N ARG A 819 -16.99 16.78 -3.89
CA ARG A 819 -15.81 17.55 -3.46
C ARG A 819 -14.67 16.58 -3.15
N LEU A 820 -13.72 16.46 -4.07
CA LEU A 820 -12.60 15.53 -3.95
C LEU A 820 -11.28 16.28 -3.93
N PHE A 821 -10.34 15.81 -3.13
CA PHE A 821 -8.95 16.25 -3.17
C PHE A 821 -8.00 15.06 -3.12
N GLU A 822 -6.80 15.23 -3.64
CA GLU A 822 -5.72 14.25 -3.53
C GLU A 822 -4.41 14.98 -3.21
N VAL A 823 -3.62 14.43 -2.29
CA VAL A 823 -2.21 14.78 -2.10
C VAL A 823 -1.40 13.61 -2.65
N GLY A 824 -0.65 13.84 -3.73
CA GLY A 824 0.08 12.77 -4.40
C GLY A 824 1.11 13.30 -5.39
N ASN A 825 1.74 12.39 -6.13
CA ASN A 825 2.77 12.72 -7.10
C ASN A 825 2.21 12.94 -8.51
N ARG A 826 2.90 13.79 -9.26
CA ARG A 826 2.75 14.01 -10.71
C ARG A 826 4.13 13.93 -11.38
N PHE A 827 4.13 13.63 -12.68
CA PHE A 827 5.35 13.28 -13.39
C PHE A 827 5.42 13.99 -14.75
N THR A 828 6.51 14.72 -14.99
CA THR A 828 6.84 15.20 -16.34
C THR A 828 8.28 14.90 -16.70
N ARG A 829 8.60 14.83 -18.00
CA ARG A 829 9.99 14.57 -18.44
C ARG A 829 10.97 15.62 -17.93
N SER A 830 10.61 16.91 -17.98
CA SER A 830 11.53 17.99 -17.60
C SER A 830 11.65 18.19 -16.08
N THR A 831 10.53 18.09 -15.34
CA THR A 831 10.51 18.39 -13.90
C THR A 831 10.67 17.15 -13.03
N GLY A 832 10.47 15.97 -13.59
CA GLY A 832 10.46 14.70 -12.89
C GLY A 832 9.21 14.49 -12.05
N GLU A 833 9.36 13.69 -11.02
CA GLU A 833 8.38 13.48 -9.96
C GLU A 833 8.32 14.71 -9.04
N ARG A 834 7.10 15.22 -8.86
CA ARG A 834 6.77 16.34 -7.98
C ARG A 834 5.53 16.04 -7.17
N ARG A 835 5.51 16.51 -5.92
CA ARG A 835 4.31 16.43 -5.06
C ARG A 835 3.34 17.55 -5.41
N SER A 836 2.07 17.23 -5.48
CA SER A 836 0.99 18.21 -5.62
C SER A 836 -0.15 17.93 -4.65
N ILE A 837 -0.92 18.99 -4.40
CA ILE A 837 -2.29 18.88 -3.90
C ILE A 837 -3.23 19.34 -5.01
N ALA A 838 -4.19 18.50 -5.35
CA ALA A 838 -5.18 18.78 -6.38
C ALA A 838 -6.59 18.59 -5.82
N CYS A 839 -7.56 19.34 -6.34
CA CYS A 839 -8.95 19.20 -5.96
C CYS A 839 -9.91 19.47 -7.11
N ALA A 840 -11.07 18.81 -7.05
CA ALA A 840 -12.17 18.96 -7.98
C ALA A 840 -13.50 19.13 -7.21
N TRP A 841 -14.33 20.06 -7.67
CA TRP A 841 -15.59 20.43 -7.03
C TRP A 841 -16.68 20.66 -8.07
N THR A 842 -17.80 19.95 -7.94
CA THR A 842 -19.03 20.18 -8.71
C THR A 842 -20.28 20.14 -7.82
N GLY A 843 -21.39 20.70 -8.32
CA GLY A 843 -22.66 20.79 -7.60
C GLY A 843 -22.74 21.96 -6.62
N ALA A 844 -23.33 21.74 -5.46
CA ALA A 844 -23.63 22.79 -4.49
C ALA A 844 -22.38 23.29 -3.74
N ALA A 845 -22.26 24.61 -3.61
CA ALA A 845 -21.41 25.27 -2.63
C ALA A 845 -22.08 25.39 -1.25
N SER A 846 -23.34 25.81 -1.23
CA SER A 846 -24.21 25.73 -0.05
C SER A 846 -25.37 24.79 -0.32
N LEU A 847 -25.55 23.83 0.59
CA LEU A 847 -26.68 22.90 0.54
C LEU A 847 -28.00 23.63 0.79
N GLU A 848 -29.09 23.03 0.30
CA GLU A 848 -30.43 23.51 0.56
C GLU A 848 -30.72 23.54 2.07
N HIS A 849 -31.25 24.66 2.56
CA HIS A 849 -31.65 24.82 3.95
C HIS A 849 -32.95 25.62 4.03
N TRP A 850 -33.76 25.41 5.05
CA TRP A 850 -35.04 26.13 5.17
C TRP A 850 -34.85 27.66 5.25
N SER A 851 -33.70 28.14 5.74
CA SER A 851 -33.38 29.57 5.87
C SER A 851 -32.76 30.20 4.62
N GLY A 852 -32.53 29.44 3.55
CA GLY A 852 -31.93 29.95 2.31
C GLY A 852 -31.74 28.88 1.22
N GLY A 853 -31.82 29.29 -0.05
CA GLY A 853 -31.71 28.36 -1.18
C GLY A 853 -30.31 27.74 -1.34
N ALA A 854 -30.26 26.61 -2.05
CA ALA A 854 -29.00 26.05 -2.51
C ALA A 854 -28.30 27.02 -3.49
N ARG A 855 -26.97 27.03 -3.47
CA ARG A 855 -26.13 27.79 -4.41
C ARG A 855 -25.10 26.86 -5.00
N ASP A 856 -24.98 26.85 -6.33
CA ASP A 856 -23.93 26.11 -7.02
C ASP A 856 -22.54 26.70 -6.77
N VAL A 857 -21.53 25.85 -6.86
CA VAL A 857 -20.13 26.26 -6.78
C VAL A 857 -19.76 27.24 -7.90
N ASP A 858 -18.97 28.25 -7.56
CA ASP A 858 -18.38 29.18 -8.51
C ASP A 858 -16.85 29.31 -8.35
N PHE A 859 -16.26 30.17 -9.17
CA PHE A 859 -14.82 30.43 -9.19
C PHE A 859 -14.28 30.93 -7.84
N PHE A 860 -15.06 31.74 -7.12
CA PHE A 860 -14.62 32.35 -5.87
C PHE A 860 -14.66 31.36 -4.70
N ASP A 861 -15.55 30.36 -4.76
CA ASP A 861 -15.51 29.23 -3.84
C ASP A 861 -14.20 28.46 -3.96
N MET A 862 -13.79 28.11 -5.18
CA MET A 862 -12.51 27.44 -5.43
C MET A 862 -11.32 28.33 -5.06
N LYS A 863 -11.40 29.63 -5.34
CA LYS A 863 -10.38 30.60 -4.91
C LYS A 863 -10.21 30.62 -3.39
N GLY A 864 -11.31 30.58 -2.63
CA GLY A 864 -11.25 30.52 -1.17
C GLY A 864 -10.55 29.25 -0.65
N ILE A 865 -10.70 28.11 -1.35
CA ILE A 865 -9.97 26.88 -1.04
C ILE A 865 -8.47 27.04 -1.32
N VAL A 866 -8.10 27.63 -2.47
CA VAL A 866 -6.70 27.89 -2.82
C VAL A 866 -6.03 28.85 -1.83
N GLU A 867 -6.72 29.93 -1.43
CA GLU A 867 -6.25 30.87 -0.41
C GLU A 867 -6.07 30.16 0.94
N ARG A 868 -7.00 29.27 1.32
CA ARG A 868 -6.91 28.46 2.54
C ARG A 868 -5.72 27.49 2.53
N VAL A 869 -5.43 26.87 1.39
CA VAL A 869 -4.23 26.03 1.22
C VAL A 869 -2.97 26.87 1.34
N GLY A 870 -2.96 28.09 0.77
CA GLY A 870 -1.89 29.07 0.97
C GLY A 870 -1.65 29.40 2.44
N GLU A 871 -2.70 29.72 3.19
CA GLU A 871 -2.64 29.97 4.64
C GLU A 871 -2.03 28.79 5.40
N ALA A 872 -2.46 27.56 5.10
CA ALA A 872 -1.94 26.33 5.71
C ALA A 872 -0.45 26.09 5.41
N LEU A 873 0.02 26.54 4.25
CA LEU A 873 1.43 26.54 3.84
C LEU A 873 2.21 27.78 4.34
N ARG A 874 1.54 28.71 5.02
CA ARG A 874 2.09 30.02 5.45
C ARG A 874 2.58 30.87 4.28
N LEU A 875 1.86 30.79 3.16
CA LEU A 875 2.11 31.53 1.95
C LEU A 875 0.95 32.47 1.65
N GLU A 876 1.28 33.74 1.41
CA GLU A 876 0.36 34.64 0.75
C GLU A 876 0.24 34.24 -0.72
N VAL A 877 -0.96 33.82 -1.11
CA VAL A 877 -1.26 33.37 -2.47
C VAL A 877 -1.97 34.48 -3.22
N THR A 878 -1.47 34.80 -4.41
CA THR A 878 -2.11 35.70 -5.36
C THR A 878 -2.48 34.96 -6.63
N THR A 879 -3.26 35.61 -7.50
CA THR A 879 -3.76 35.01 -8.74
C THR A 879 -3.61 35.99 -9.88
N ASP A 880 -3.17 35.52 -11.04
CA ASP A 880 -3.19 36.30 -12.27
C ASP A 880 -4.00 35.60 -13.37
N THR A 881 -4.23 36.30 -14.48
CA THR A 881 -5.10 35.87 -15.57
C THR A 881 -4.40 35.02 -16.64
N ARG A 882 -3.20 34.50 -16.37
CA ARG A 882 -2.56 33.51 -17.25
C ARG A 882 -3.48 32.29 -17.39
N ARG A 883 -3.55 31.77 -18.62
CA ARG A 883 -4.60 30.85 -19.05
C ARG A 883 -4.04 29.49 -19.35
N GLU A 884 -4.86 28.49 -19.08
CA GLU A 884 -4.70 27.14 -19.61
C GLU A 884 -5.79 26.87 -20.65
N ASN A 885 -5.45 26.19 -21.74
CA ASN A 885 -6.40 25.95 -22.84
C ASN A 885 -7.54 24.99 -22.46
N TRP A 886 -7.35 24.19 -21.40
CA TRP A 886 -8.32 23.25 -20.84
C TRP A 886 -9.22 23.88 -19.76
N LEU A 887 -9.06 25.19 -19.48
CA LEU A 887 -9.93 25.96 -18.60
C LEU A 887 -10.79 26.97 -19.37
N VAL A 888 -11.98 27.27 -18.85
CA VAL A 888 -12.90 28.26 -19.43
C VAL A 888 -12.25 29.65 -19.37
N PRO A 889 -12.14 30.38 -20.51
CA PRO A 889 -11.64 31.75 -20.51
C PRO A 889 -12.45 32.67 -19.59
N GLY A 890 -11.76 33.44 -18.75
CA GLY A 890 -12.39 34.32 -17.74
C GLY A 890 -12.78 33.61 -16.45
N ARG A 891 -12.63 32.28 -16.37
CA ARG A 891 -12.75 31.46 -15.13
C ARG A 891 -11.51 30.59 -14.95
N SER A 892 -10.34 31.19 -15.19
CA SER A 892 -9.02 30.55 -15.14
C SER A 892 -8.02 31.51 -14.51
N ALA A 893 -7.15 31.00 -13.65
CA ALA A 893 -6.07 31.76 -13.06
C ALA A 893 -4.84 30.90 -12.76
N ALA A 894 -3.65 31.46 -12.95
CA ALA A 894 -2.44 30.90 -12.36
C ALA A 894 -2.38 31.28 -10.87
N VAL A 895 -1.91 30.34 -10.06
CA VAL A 895 -1.72 30.52 -8.62
C VAL A 895 -0.26 30.91 -8.37
N LEU A 896 -0.06 32.02 -7.68
CA LEU A 896 1.23 32.65 -7.44
C LEU A 896 1.56 32.71 -5.95
N ALA A 897 2.83 32.57 -5.60
CA ALA A 897 3.38 32.93 -4.31
C ALA A 897 4.69 33.69 -4.52
N ARG A 898 4.86 34.86 -3.86
CA ARG A 898 6.04 35.73 -4.05
C ARG A 898 6.34 36.08 -5.52
N GLY A 899 5.31 36.12 -6.37
CA GLY A 899 5.44 36.37 -7.81
C GLY A 899 5.79 35.14 -8.66
N GLU A 900 6.09 33.99 -8.05
CA GLU A 900 6.38 32.74 -8.73
C GLU A 900 5.14 31.85 -8.87
N ARG A 901 5.00 31.16 -10.01
CA ARG A 901 3.86 30.28 -10.27
C ARG A 901 4.03 28.97 -9.49
N ILE A 902 3.08 28.69 -8.62
CA ILE A 902 3.02 27.45 -7.83
C ILE A 902 1.84 26.55 -8.22
N GLY A 903 0.93 27.01 -9.07
CA GLY A 903 -0.25 26.20 -9.42
C GLY A 903 -1.18 26.84 -10.43
N VAL A 904 -2.39 26.31 -10.48
CA VAL A 904 -3.49 26.74 -11.37
C VAL A 904 -4.84 26.46 -10.71
N MET A 905 -5.85 27.26 -11.05
CA MET A 905 -7.25 27.00 -10.70
C MET A 905 -8.21 27.51 -11.78
N GLY A 906 -9.39 26.91 -11.88
CA GLY A 906 -10.44 27.38 -12.78
C GLY A 906 -11.57 26.38 -13.03
N GLN A 907 -12.48 26.73 -13.94
CA GLN A 907 -13.51 25.83 -14.43
C GLN A 907 -13.01 25.06 -15.66
N LEU A 908 -13.19 23.74 -15.70
CA LEU A 908 -12.89 22.91 -16.87
C LEU A 908 -13.76 23.30 -18.07
N THR A 909 -13.21 23.24 -19.28
CA THR A 909 -14.01 23.45 -20.50
C THR A 909 -15.01 22.30 -20.71
N PRO A 910 -16.15 22.56 -21.38
CA PRO A 910 -17.13 21.50 -21.69
C PRO A 910 -16.52 20.31 -22.43
N ALA A 911 -15.55 20.54 -23.32
CA ALA A 911 -14.87 19.48 -24.06
C ALA A 911 -14.08 18.52 -23.15
N ILE A 912 -13.42 19.04 -22.11
CA ILE A 912 -12.70 18.20 -21.14
C ILE A 912 -13.71 17.44 -20.27
N VAL A 913 -14.77 18.10 -19.82
CA VAL A 913 -15.84 17.48 -19.02
C VAL A 913 -16.47 16.30 -19.80
N GLU A 914 -16.81 16.50 -21.07
CA GLU A 914 -17.35 15.44 -21.94
C GLU A 914 -16.36 14.30 -22.19
N ALA A 915 -15.08 14.60 -22.40
CA ALA A 915 -14.05 13.58 -22.63
C ALA A 915 -13.89 12.61 -21.45
N HIS A 916 -14.19 13.05 -20.22
CA HIS A 916 -14.21 12.23 -19.01
C HIS A 916 -15.59 11.59 -18.72
N GLY A 917 -16.56 11.73 -19.63
CA GLY A 917 -17.89 11.09 -19.54
C GLY A 917 -18.86 11.81 -18.59
N LEU A 918 -18.70 13.12 -18.41
CA LEU A 918 -19.65 14.00 -17.71
C LEU A 918 -20.50 14.81 -18.71
N PRO A 919 -21.71 15.26 -18.34
CA PRO A 919 -22.50 16.17 -19.16
C PRO A 919 -21.75 17.49 -19.40
N ALA A 920 -21.72 18.00 -20.64
CA ALA A 920 -21.01 19.25 -21.01
C ALA A 920 -21.36 20.47 -20.15
N ASN A 921 -22.59 20.50 -19.62
CA ASN A 921 -23.11 21.61 -18.82
C ASN A 921 -22.74 21.50 -17.33
N ASP A 922 -22.15 20.39 -16.88
CA ASP A 922 -21.70 20.24 -15.51
C ASP A 922 -20.52 21.20 -15.25
N ALA A 923 -20.73 22.15 -14.34
CA ALA A 923 -19.67 23.03 -13.88
C ALA A 923 -18.74 22.27 -12.94
N VAL A 924 -17.53 21.96 -13.40
CA VAL A 924 -16.47 21.34 -12.61
C VAL A 924 -15.34 22.34 -12.42
N TYR A 925 -15.14 22.77 -11.18
CA TYR A 925 -14.01 23.61 -10.79
C TYR A 925 -12.88 22.76 -10.26
N VAL A 926 -11.66 23.13 -10.64
CA VAL A 926 -10.44 22.42 -10.27
C VAL A 926 -9.36 23.39 -9.79
N ALA A 927 -8.46 22.88 -8.96
CA ALA A 927 -7.20 23.54 -8.64
C ALA A 927 -6.10 22.50 -8.41
N GLU A 928 -4.85 22.86 -8.74
CA GLU A 928 -3.67 22.07 -8.41
C GLU A 928 -2.53 23.00 -8.00
N ILE A 929 -1.86 22.68 -6.89
CA ILE A 929 -0.71 23.39 -6.34
C ILE A 929 0.47 22.42 -6.24
N ASP A 930 1.60 22.81 -6.81
CA ASP A 930 2.90 22.18 -6.61
C ASP A 930 3.39 22.40 -5.16
N LEU A 931 3.40 21.33 -4.38
CA LEU A 931 3.83 21.38 -2.99
C LEU A 931 5.34 21.55 -2.86
N ASP A 932 6.13 21.02 -3.80
CA ASP A 932 7.59 21.18 -3.76
C ASP A 932 7.99 22.62 -4.06
N ALA A 933 7.36 23.26 -5.05
CA ALA A 933 7.57 24.67 -5.37
C ALA A 933 7.06 25.58 -4.23
N ALA A 934 5.87 25.32 -3.70
CA ALA A 934 5.32 26.10 -2.60
C ALA A 934 6.21 26.01 -1.33
N GLU A 935 6.67 24.81 -0.97
CA GLU A 935 7.53 24.63 0.20
C GLU A 935 8.91 25.30 0.06
N ASN A 936 9.42 25.48 -1.16
CA ASN A 936 10.65 26.26 -1.40
C ASN A 936 10.46 27.74 -1.08
N LEU A 937 9.26 28.26 -1.30
CA LEU A 937 8.90 29.66 -1.09
C LEU A 937 8.38 29.92 0.33
N ALA A 938 7.94 28.88 1.03
CA ALA A 938 7.39 28.99 2.37
C ALA A 938 8.43 29.57 3.36
N PRO A 939 8.00 30.42 4.31
CA PRO A 939 8.90 30.93 5.34
C PRO A 939 9.55 29.80 6.14
N LYS A 940 10.88 29.86 6.28
CA LYS A 940 11.65 28.93 7.12
C LYS A 940 11.83 29.41 8.56
N GLU A 941 11.47 30.66 8.85
CA GLU A 941 11.59 31.26 10.18
C GLU A 941 10.46 30.82 11.11
N ASP A 942 10.76 30.81 12.41
CA ASP A 942 9.76 30.57 13.45
C ASP A 942 8.71 31.69 13.52
N MET A 943 7.51 31.33 13.96
CA MET A 943 6.43 32.28 14.22
C MET A 943 6.89 33.30 15.27
N ARG A 944 6.93 34.59 14.89
CA ARG A 944 7.25 35.68 15.81
C ARG A 944 5.97 36.16 16.49
N ILE A 945 6.04 36.38 17.80
CA ILE A 945 4.95 36.99 18.56
C ILE A 945 5.08 38.50 18.45
N GLU A 946 4.06 39.17 17.92
CA GLU A 946 3.97 40.64 17.92
C GLU A 946 3.06 41.12 19.06
N ALA A 947 3.36 42.30 19.61
CA ALA A 947 2.54 42.90 20.65
C ALA A 947 1.15 43.25 20.11
N LEU A 948 0.10 42.93 20.87
CA LEU A 948 -1.27 43.29 20.48
C LEU A 948 -1.41 44.82 20.33
N PRO A 949 -2.13 45.29 19.30
CA PRO A 949 -2.37 46.71 19.10
C PRO A 949 -3.03 47.34 20.34
N ARG A 950 -2.42 48.39 20.89
CA ARG A 950 -2.91 49.10 22.09
C ARG A 950 -3.89 50.24 21.78
N TYR A 951 -3.95 50.66 20.52
CA TYR A 951 -4.75 51.80 20.07
C TYR A 951 -5.86 51.34 19.09
N PRO A 952 -7.03 52.01 19.11
CA PRO A 952 -8.15 51.62 18.26
C PRO A 952 -7.85 51.87 16.78
N SER A 953 -8.48 51.07 15.91
CA SER A 953 -8.50 51.32 14.47
C SER A 953 -9.65 52.24 14.08
N VAL A 954 -9.46 53.03 13.01
CA VAL A 954 -10.51 53.81 12.37
C VAL A 954 -10.80 53.22 10.99
N THR A 955 -12.08 53.05 10.66
CA THR A 955 -12.51 52.49 9.38
C THR A 955 -13.26 53.53 8.56
N ARG A 956 -12.94 53.63 7.27
CA ARG A 956 -13.64 54.48 6.30
C ARG A 956 -13.95 53.69 5.04
N ASP A 957 -15.16 53.88 4.52
CA ASP A 957 -15.60 53.23 3.30
C ASP A 957 -15.62 54.26 2.16
N ILE A 958 -15.21 53.84 0.96
CA ILE A 958 -15.36 54.60 -0.29
C ILE A 958 -16.01 53.73 -1.35
N SER A 959 -16.86 54.32 -2.18
CA SER A 959 -17.39 53.70 -3.39
C SER A 959 -16.87 54.46 -4.60
N ILE A 960 -16.27 53.73 -5.54
CA ILE A 960 -15.68 54.29 -6.76
C ILE A 960 -16.25 53.61 -7.99
N LEU A 961 -16.57 54.40 -9.01
CA LEU A 961 -16.91 53.93 -10.33
C LEU A 961 -15.62 53.73 -11.14
N ILE A 962 -15.36 52.50 -11.57
CA ILE A 962 -14.16 52.12 -12.32
C ILE A 962 -14.54 51.35 -13.59
N ASP A 963 -13.59 51.22 -14.52
CA ASP A 963 -13.73 50.35 -15.67
C ASP A 963 -13.98 48.89 -15.24
N ALA A 964 -14.93 48.21 -15.89
CA ALA A 964 -15.28 46.83 -15.55
C ALA A 964 -14.11 45.84 -15.78
N ALA A 965 -13.17 46.16 -16.68
CA ALA A 965 -11.98 45.38 -16.96
C ALA A 965 -10.82 45.68 -16.00
N LEU A 966 -10.88 46.76 -15.21
CA LEU A 966 -9.85 47.09 -14.23
C LEU A 966 -9.87 46.06 -13.09
N SER A 967 -8.70 45.47 -12.80
CA SER A 967 -8.60 44.49 -11.71
C SER A 967 -8.69 45.18 -10.34
N ALA A 968 -9.36 44.51 -9.39
CA ALA A 968 -9.39 44.96 -8.00
C ALA A 968 -7.97 45.05 -7.40
N ASP A 969 -7.03 44.23 -7.90
CA ASP A 969 -5.64 44.27 -7.47
C ASP A 969 -4.94 45.58 -7.85
N ALA A 970 -5.13 46.06 -9.09
CA ALA A 970 -4.61 47.36 -9.51
C ALA A 970 -5.20 48.52 -8.70
N VAL A 971 -6.47 48.39 -8.29
CA VAL A 971 -7.13 49.36 -7.39
C VAL A 971 -6.48 49.32 -6.00
N ARG A 972 -6.31 48.14 -5.40
CA ARG A 972 -5.64 47.98 -4.09
C ARG A 972 -4.20 48.46 -4.11
N ALA A 973 -3.44 48.13 -5.15
CA ALA A 973 -2.04 48.53 -5.29
C ALA A 973 -1.91 50.06 -5.35
N THR A 974 -2.77 50.73 -6.13
CA THR A 974 -2.83 52.19 -6.16
C THR A 974 -3.23 52.77 -4.79
N ALA A 975 -4.27 52.22 -4.16
CA ALA A 975 -4.71 52.68 -2.84
C ALA A 975 -3.60 52.55 -1.78
N ARG A 976 -2.91 51.40 -1.71
CA ARG A 976 -1.80 51.18 -0.78
C ARG A 976 -0.61 52.08 -1.08
N GLY A 977 -0.27 52.28 -2.36
CA GLY A 977 0.85 53.12 -2.76
C GLY A 977 0.66 54.61 -2.46
N ALA A 978 -0.59 55.08 -2.38
CA ALA A 978 -0.93 56.47 -2.05
C ALA A 978 -1.20 56.69 -0.55
N ALA A 979 -1.37 55.62 0.22
CA ALA A 979 -1.75 55.69 1.63
C ALA A 979 -0.55 55.87 2.58
N PRO A 980 -0.75 56.47 3.76
CA PRO A 980 0.26 56.48 4.82
C PRO A 980 0.49 55.07 5.39
N PRO A 981 1.63 54.82 6.08
CA PRO A 981 1.91 53.54 6.75
C PRO A 981 0.85 53.11 7.78
N THR A 982 0.01 54.04 8.22
CA THR A 982 -1.11 53.78 9.14
C THR A 982 -2.27 53.05 8.48
N LEU A 983 -2.34 52.93 7.14
CA LEU A 983 -3.32 52.09 6.46
C LEU A 983 -2.95 50.61 6.63
N VAL A 984 -3.63 49.93 7.55
CA VAL A 984 -3.34 48.52 7.87
C VAL A 984 -4.14 47.54 6.99
N GLN A 985 -5.28 47.95 6.42
CA GLN A 985 -6.12 47.06 5.61
C GLN A 985 -6.90 47.79 4.53
N VAL A 986 -6.99 47.17 3.35
CA VAL A 986 -7.90 47.52 2.25
C VAL A 986 -8.73 46.28 1.94
N ARG A 987 -10.05 46.40 1.95
CA ARG A 987 -10.96 45.28 1.67
C ARG A 987 -12.11 45.70 0.77
N GLU A 988 -12.30 45.02 -0.33
CA GLU A 988 -13.53 45.10 -1.12
C GLU A 988 -14.68 44.45 -0.35
N PHE A 989 -15.83 45.13 -0.25
CA PHE A 989 -17.02 44.55 0.38
C PHE A 989 -18.26 44.55 -0.52
N ASP A 990 -18.22 45.29 -1.65
CA ASP A 990 -19.29 45.27 -2.64
C ASP A 990 -18.75 45.58 -4.05
N ARG A 991 -19.31 44.92 -5.07
CA ARG A 991 -19.04 45.17 -6.49
C ARG A 991 -20.37 45.14 -7.24
N TYR A 992 -20.93 46.32 -7.49
CA TYR A 992 -22.24 46.46 -8.10
C TYR A 992 -22.16 46.79 -9.60
N GLN A 993 -22.85 46.00 -10.40
CA GLN A 993 -23.07 46.23 -11.83
C GLN A 993 -24.56 46.03 -12.11
N GLY A 994 -25.29 47.13 -12.28
CA GLY A 994 -26.75 47.09 -12.39
C GLY A 994 -27.35 48.45 -12.67
N LYS A 995 -28.64 48.60 -12.34
CA LYS A 995 -29.40 49.83 -12.60
C LYS A 995 -28.70 51.05 -11.95
N GLY A 996 -28.37 52.05 -12.75
CA GLY A 996 -27.68 53.27 -12.30
C GLY A 996 -26.16 53.21 -12.35
N ILE A 997 -25.57 52.21 -13.01
CA ILE A 997 -24.16 52.12 -13.38
C ILE A 997 -24.04 52.18 -14.91
N PRO A 998 -23.19 53.06 -15.49
CA PRO A 998 -22.97 53.10 -16.94
C PRO A 998 -22.48 51.76 -17.50
N GLU A 999 -22.81 51.48 -18.76
CA GLU A 999 -22.32 50.29 -19.46
C GLU A 999 -20.77 50.28 -19.49
N GLY A 1000 -20.17 49.10 -19.29
CA GLY A 1000 -18.72 48.95 -19.19
C GLY A 1000 -18.08 49.46 -17.89
N LYS A 1001 -18.85 49.97 -16.93
CA LYS A 1001 -18.37 50.40 -15.61
C LYS A 1001 -18.90 49.50 -14.49
N VAL A 1002 -18.22 49.52 -13.35
CA VAL A 1002 -18.68 48.89 -12.09
C VAL A 1002 -18.46 49.83 -10.92
N SER A 1003 -19.35 49.79 -9.93
CA SER A 1003 -19.13 50.45 -8.64
C SER A 1003 -18.45 49.48 -7.69
N LEU A 1004 -17.20 49.77 -7.31
CA LEU A 1004 -16.44 48.99 -6.35
C LEU A 1004 -16.41 49.74 -5.02
N SER A 1005 -16.84 49.07 -3.94
CA SER A 1005 -16.82 49.64 -2.59
C SER A 1005 -15.69 49.03 -1.77
N LEU A 1006 -14.82 49.90 -1.24
CA LEU A 1006 -13.64 49.56 -0.46
C LEU A 1006 -13.82 50.02 0.98
N ARG A 1007 -13.39 49.18 1.90
CA ARG A 1007 -13.23 49.47 3.32
C ARG A 1007 -11.76 49.62 3.64
N LEU A 1008 -11.38 50.80 4.11
CA LEU A 1008 -10.02 51.19 4.46
C LEU A 1008 -9.92 51.25 5.98
N THR A 1009 -9.01 50.48 6.58
CA THR A 1009 -8.78 50.46 8.02
C THR A 1009 -7.42 51.05 8.35
N PHE A 1010 -7.42 52.08 9.18
CA PHE A 1010 -6.24 52.81 9.62
C PHE A 1010 -5.96 52.55 11.09
N ARG A 1011 -4.69 52.39 11.46
CA ARG A 1011 -4.23 52.25 12.84
C ARG A 1011 -2.77 52.65 12.98
N ALA A 1012 -2.43 53.43 14.00
CA ALA A 1012 -1.05 53.66 14.42
C ALA A 1012 -0.66 52.71 15.57
N SER A 1013 0.61 52.35 15.66
CA SER A 1013 1.14 51.45 16.70
C SER A 1013 1.38 52.18 18.03
N ASP A 1014 1.50 53.51 18.00
CA ASP A 1014 1.99 54.35 19.08
C ASP A 1014 1.00 55.42 19.58
N ARG A 1015 -0.13 55.65 18.87
CA ARG A 1015 -1.16 56.64 19.23
C ARG A 1015 -2.54 56.36 18.63
N THR A 1016 -3.56 57.05 19.12
CA THR A 1016 -4.89 57.13 18.47
C THR A 1016 -4.83 58.08 17.28
N LEU A 1017 -5.40 57.68 16.14
CA LEU A 1017 -5.48 58.51 14.94
C LEU A 1017 -6.57 59.57 15.08
N THR A 1018 -6.30 60.79 14.59
CA THR A 1018 -7.29 61.86 14.52
C THR A 1018 -8.12 61.77 13.23
N ASP A 1019 -9.34 62.31 13.24
CA ASP A 1019 -10.19 62.33 12.04
C ASP A 1019 -9.56 63.09 10.87
N ALA A 1020 -8.81 64.16 11.15
CA ALA A 1020 -8.13 64.96 10.12
C ALA A 1020 -7.03 64.15 9.39
N GLU A 1021 -6.26 63.35 10.12
CA GLU A 1021 -5.22 62.49 9.54
C GLU A 1021 -5.83 61.40 8.65
N VAL A 1022 -6.92 60.78 9.10
CA VAL A 1022 -7.64 59.78 8.31
C VAL A 1022 -8.27 60.43 7.07
N HIS A 1023 -8.85 61.61 7.20
CA HIS A 1023 -9.45 62.33 6.07
C HIS A 1023 -8.41 62.67 5.00
N SER A 1024 -7.25 63.22 5.38
CA SER A 1024 -6.17 63.52 4.44
C SER A 1024 -5.65 62.26 3.73
N ALA A 1025 -5.53 61.14 4.45
CA ALA A 1025 -5.16 59.86 3.84
C ALA A 1025 -6.20 59.38 2.81
N MET A 1026 -7.50 59.57 3.11
CA MET A 1026 -8.58 59.22 2.20
C MET A 1026 -8.56 60.07 0.92
N GLU A 1027 -8.36 61.38 1.04
CA GLU A 1027 -8.22 62.27 -0.13
C GLU A 1027 -7.06 61.87 -1.03
N ALA A 1028 -5.90 61.54 -0.44
CA ALA A 1028 -4.74 61.07 -1.19
C ALA A 1028 -5.01 59.77 -1.97
N ILE A 1029 -5.69 58.80 -1.32
CA ILE A 1029 -6.07 57.53 -1.95
C ILE A 1029 -7.05 57.77 -3.11
N VAL A 1030 -8.09 58.57 -2.88
CA VAL A 1030 -9.09 58.88 -3.91
C VAL A 1030 -8.45 59.63 -5.08
N ALA A 1031 -7.62 60.64 -4.81
CA ALA A 1031 -6.91 61.39 -5.84
C ALA A 1031 -6.05 60.48 -6.72
N ALA A 1032 -5.30 59.55 -6.12
CA ALA A 1032 -4.48 58.59 -6.85
C ALA A 1032 -5.31 57.61 -7.71
N LEU A 1033 -6.48 57.19 -7.21
CA LEU A 1033 -7.41 56.35 -7.95
C LEU A 1033 -8.04 57.09 -9.15
N ILE A 1034 -8.38 58.37 -8.98
CA ILE A 1034 -8.86 59.24 -10.06
C ILE A 1034 -7.75 59.41 -11.12
N GLU A 1035 -6.54 59.77 -10.70
CA GLU A 1035 -5.42 60.06 -11.59
C GLU A 1035 -4.99 58.84 -12.40
N ARG A 1036 -4.79 57.68 -11.75
CA ARG A 1036 -4.23 56.48 -12.41
C ARG A 1036 -5.26 55.66 -13.17
N HIS A 1037 -6.51 55.66 -12.72
CA HIS A 1037 -7.53 54.72 -13.20
C HIS A 1037 -8.79 55.41 -13.75
N GLY A 1038 -8.84 56.74 -13.75
CA GLY A 1038 -10.04 57.49 -14.16
C GLY A 1038 -11.25 57.18 -13.30
N ALA A 1039 -11.03 56.83 -12.02
CA ALA A 1039 -12.11 56.50 -11.09
C ALA A 1039 -12.99 57.73 -10.82
N VAL A 1040 -14.27 57.50 -10.49
CA VAL A 1040 -15.19 58.57 -10.04
C VAL A 1040 -15.77 58.18 -8.70
N GLN A 1041 -15.57 58.99 -7.66
CA GLN A 1041 -16.15 58.73 -6.34
C GLN A 1041 -17.68 58.88 -6.40
N ARG A 1042 -18.40 57.92 -5.81
CA ARG A 1042 -19.86 57.90 -5.72
C ARG A 1042 -20.41 58.39 -4.40
#